data_AF-A0A1C7M584-F1
#
_entry.id   AF-A0A1C7M584-F1
#
_cell.length_a   1.000
_cell.length_b   1.000
_cell.length_c   1.000
_cell.angle_alpha   90.00
_cell.angle_beta   90.00
_cell.angle_gamma   90.00
#
_symmetry.space_group_name_H-M   'P 1'
#
loop_
_entity.id
_entity.type
_entity.pdbx_description
1 polymer ?
#
loop_
_entity_poly.entity_id
_entity_poly.type
_entity_poly.pdbx_seq_one_letter_code
_entity_poly.pdbx_strand_id
1 'polypeptide(L)'
;MFAAIRRALAKPVERVASPLYYPLRVGDVIRERYTILRQLGSGRHSTVWLSKDNVSGSDVALKIACADISAEGQHCINENVFLERVQTADPSHLGYSHVIHMHEHFQLTSPVGIHSCTVLDLLGQDLNRVRFEFGKGPLPVALVKRITKDVLLGLDYLHRSCGIIHTDIKPDNLLFTLPEKDVSARSTEGGASPASGPSYAESVGSSVVISDLGVASWKDDPFDGVVQSYCLRAPEIYLRAPWGPPIDIWGFGCVIFELATCSLLFNPQKTEKWSQDDDHLALMTEAFGPFPSAFLARGLHTSHFFDKSGELLRIPNNTLRRTSLKDILRIACHLDPEEEPSELFVDFLSNTKVGFSAGFNRRMYTRAAMSVSFPYKNIDTSTDKVTEISTALLDDPASIPQIESFRITDGLDDTGDTAVTEEVVFSASNALEHVLQTLSKQGHLKEFEWTGTCIFYTTSHRSPLVWDALAANARILERLNLAFFCEEEASFIAFASNAPYYALRSLRLDLDAAHGWDGSNLLNLLSSLPHVTSLSLILPTCCGVENLPLSFTLPKLQTLVYRSCEMDSDQEPPNSTFLSRHPNITSLSLHTDQGFDISDATLPNLRALSYDQFELSESHSPLFSRSRPLVHLRLHNYLPSEFPRKEDIENLAPRLRCLEINYFIHMFRQCALPALNDFSGKFPHLRELGITAESGNTLPPPDPLCAHDLAKLLAAVQSMELPQLQVLRLKDSAGKPLPAEFNLANLPPVPSTLQYIRWDVGGTRQLYRIERSGKKTIAVECEPLPVRGREWTDESVLDHMLST
;
A
#
# COMPACT_ATOMS: atom_id res chain seq x y z
N MET A 1 -17.69 30.25 24.00
CA MET A 1 -16.26 30.59 23.81
C MET A 1 -15.78 30.28 22.39
N PHE A 2 -15.90 29.06 21.87
CA PHE A 2 -15.53 28.69 20.48
C PHE A 2 -16.29 29.44 19.37
N ALA A 3 -17.57 29.78 19.58
CA ALA A 3 -18.33 30.61 18.62
C ALA A 3 -17.88 32.09 18.61
N ALA A 4 -17.29 32.58 19.69
CA ALA A 4 -16.74 33.94 19.77
C ALA A 4 -15.37 34.04 19.09
N ILE A 5 -14.57 32.96 19.14
CA ILE A 5 -13.31 32.83 18.37
C ILE A 5 -13.61 32.73 16.86
N ARG A 6 -14.66 32.01 16.45
CA ARG A 6 -15.15 31.97 15.05
C ARG A 6 -15.51 33.36 14.48
N ARG A 7 -16.02 34.28 15.31
CA ARG A 7 -16.34 35.66 14.88
C ARG A 7 -15.12 36.60 14.88
N ALA A 8 -14.07 36.28 15.64
CA ALA A 8 -12.83 37.04 15.66
C ALA A 8 -11.91 36.68 14.48
N LEU A 9 -11.99 35.45 13.96
CA LEU A 9 -11.18 34.97 12.82
C LEU A 9 -11.83 35.16 11.43
N ALA A 10 -13.07 35.66 11.38
CA ALA A 10 -13.84 35.84 10.13
C ALA A 10 -14.05 37.32 9.73
N LYS A 11 -13.28 38.25 10.30
CA LYS A 11 -13.14 39.58 9.71
C LYS A 11 -11.92 39.54 8.78
N PRO A 12 -12.03 39.98 7.52
CA PRO A 12 -10.84 40.29 6.74
C PRO A 12 -10.13 41.41 7.50
N VAL A 13 -9.07 41.06 8.23
CA VAL A 13 -8.11 42.06 8.64
C VAL A 13 -7.45 42.47 7.33
N GLU A 14 -7.84 43.61 6.77
CA GLU A 14 -6.92 44.40 5.96
C GLU A 14 -5.69 44.62 6.85
N ARG A 15 -4.74 43.68 6.82
CA ARG A 15 -3.45 43.86 7.47
C ARG A 15 -2.84 45.05 6.77
N VAL A 16 -2.73 46.16 7.50
CA VAL A 16 -1.92 47.31 7.11
C VAL A 16 -0.59 46.74 6.60
N ALA A 17 -0.32 46.87 5.31
CA ALA A 17 0.89 46.35 4.69
C ALA A 17 2.08 46.87 5.50
N SER A 18 2.96 45.96 5.95
CA SER A 18 4.22 46.38 6.58
C SER A 18 4.92 47.33 5.62
N PRO A 19 5.40 48.50 6.06
CA PRO A 19 6.14 49.41 5.18
C PRO A 19 7.41 48.77 4.63
N LEU A 20 7.85 47.63 5.17
CA LEU A 20 9.04 46.90 4.75
C LEU A 20 8.80 45.88 3.62
N TYR A 21 7.56 45.66 3.18
CA TYR A 21 7.27 44.77 2.06
C TYR A 21 7.53 45.46 0.71
N TYR A 22 7.91 44.66 -0.28
CA TYR A 22 7.93 45.15 -1.66
C TYR A 22 6.48 45.43 -2.13
N PRO A 23 6.19 46.63 -2.67
CA PRO A 23 4.83 47.05 -3.00
C PRO A 23 4.35 46.40 -4.32
N LEU A 24 3.93 45.14 -4.25
CA LEU A 24 3.47 44.35 -5.40
C LEU A 24 1.95 44.35 -5.54
N ARG A 25 1.44 44.34 -6.77
CA ARG A 25 0.01 44.21 -7.11
C ARG A 25 -0.21 43.07 -8.12
N VAL A 26 -1.41 42.50 -8.09
CA VAL A 26 -1.86 41.56 -9.13
C VAL A 26 -1.86 42.27 -10.48
N GLY A 27 -1.29 41.62 -11.49
CA GLY A 27 -1.09 42.17 -12.83
C GLY A 27 0.26 42.86 -13.04
N ASP A 28 1.04 43.12 -11.97
CA ASP A 28 2.40 43.65 -12.13
C ASP A 28 3.27 42.64 -12.89
N VAL A 29 4.26 43.15 -13.65
CA VAL A 29 5.23 42.32 -14.36
C VAL A 29 6.63 42.62 -13.82
N ILE A 30 7.25 41.62 -13.18
CA ILE A 30 8.60 41.73 -12.64
C ILE A 30 9.63 41.30 -13.69
N ARG A 31 10.64 42.15 -13.92
CA ARG A 31 11.73 41.96 -14.89
C ARG A 31 11.23 41.59 -16.30
N GLU A 32 10.09 42.14 -16.71
CA GLU A 32 9.44 41.86 -18.01
C GLU A 32 9.11 40.36 -18.25
N ARG A 33 9.20 39.52 -17.21
CA ARG A 33 9.07 38.06 -17.33
C ARG A 33 8.00 37.48 -16.42
N TYR A 34 7.89 37.94 -15.18
CA TYR A 34 7.01 37.32 -14.19
C TYR A 34 5.74 38.14 -13.99
N THR A 35 4.62 37.66 -14.50
CA THR A 35 3.31 38.29 -14.32
C THR A 35 2.70 37.84 -12.99
N ILE A 36 2.43 38.76 -12.07
CA ILE A 36 1.87 38.45 -10.75
C ILE A 36 0.38 38.11 -10.88
N LEU A 37 -0.01 36.91 -10.46
CA LEU A 37 -1.39 36.42 -10.59
C LEU A 37 -2.16 36.55 -9.27
N ARG A 38 -1.61 36.07 -8.16
CA ARG A 38 -2.22 36.22 -6.83
C ARG A 38 -1.21 36.00 -5.71
N GLN A 39 -1.55 36.47 -4.51
CA GLN A 39 -0.77 36.14 -3.33
C GLN A 39 -1.04 34.69 -2.88
N LEU A 40 0.03 33.97 -2.56
CA LEU A 40 -0.01 32.63 -1.97
C LEU A 40 0.09 32.70 -0.44
N GLY A 41 0.93 33.59 0.08
CA GLY A 41 1.13 33.77 1.52
C GLY A 41 1.83 35.07 1.89
N SER A 42 1.79 35.41 3.18
CA SER A 42 2.63 36.44 3.79
C SER A 42 3.07 36.02 5.18
N GLY A 43 4.36 36.16 5.45
CA GLY A 43 4.97 35.97 6.76
C GLY A 43 5.57 37.27 7.28
N ARG A 44 6.26 37.21 8.43
CA ARG A 44 6.95 38.36 9.01
C ARG A 44 8.09 38.89 8.12
N HIS A 45 8.75 37.97 7.40
CA HIS A 45 10.02 38.24 6.72
C HIS A 45 9.89 38.26 5.18
N SER A 46 8.75 37.84 4.63
CA SER A 46 8.57 37.75 3.18
C SER A 46 7.09 37.66 2.78
N THR A 47 6.84 37.87 1.49
CA THR A 47 5.57 37.58 0.82
C THR A 47 5.80 36.57 -0.29
N VAL A 48 4.83 35.69 -0.56
CA VAL A 48 4.93 34.66 -1.59
C VAL A 48 3.78 34.84 -2.58
N TRP A 49 4.09 34.84 -3.87
CA TRP A 49 3.14 35.17 -4.94
C TRP A 49 3.16 34.12 -6.04
N LEU A 50 1.99 33.68 -6.47
CA LEU A 50 1.81 32.91 -7.69
C LEU A 50 2.04 33.85 -8.87
N SER A 51 2.95 33.47 -9.75
CA SER A 51 3.28 34.24 -10.94
C SER A 51 3.38 33.36 -12.18
N LYS A 52 3.04 33.93 -13.34
CA LYS A 52 3.29 33.30 -14.64
C LYS A 52 4.69 33.66 -15.12
N ASP A 53 5.52 32.68 -15.42
CA ASP A 53 6.75 32.91 -16.19
C ASP A 53 6.37 33.02 -17.67
N ASN A 54 6.41 34.24 -18.20
CA ASN A 54 6.02 34.52 -19.59
C ASN A 54 7.02 33.93 -20.61
N VAL A 55 8.21 33.52 -20.19
CA VAL A 55 9.23 32.93 -21.07
C VAL A 55 9.03 31.43 -21.19
N SER A 56 8.91 30.71 -20.07
CA SER A 56 8.70 29.25 -20.09
C SER A 56 7.24 28.84 -20.27
N GLY A 57 6.29 29.73 -19.98
CA GLY A 57 4.87 29.43 -19.90
C GLY A 57 4.47 28.68 -18.63
N SER A 58 5.38 28.46 -17.68
CA SER A 58 5.11 27.75 -16.42
C SER A 58 4.60 28.68 -15.32
N ASP A 59 3.86 28.13 -14.37
CA ASP A 59 3.47 28.83 -13.15
C ASP A 59 4.55 28.61 -12.08
N VAL A 60 4.94 29.68 -11.38
CA VAL A 60 6.03 29.69 -10.38
C VAL A 60 5.62 30.43 -9.10
N ALA A 61 6.36 30.19 -8.02
CA ALA A 61 6.20 30.92 -6.76
C ALA A 61 7.33 31.95 -6.59
N LEU A 62 6.99 33.23 -6.45
CA LEU A 62 7.92 34.32 -6.15
C LEU A 62 7.90 34.62 -4.64
N LYS A 63 8.99 34.28 -3.94
CA LYS A 63 9.23 34.63 -2.53
C LYS A 63 10.04 35.93 -2.49
N ILE A 64 9.43 37.02 -2.00
CA ILE A 64 10.05 38.34 -1.91
C ILE A 64 10.25 38.69 -0.44
N ALA A 65 11.50 38.84 -0.01
CA ALA A 65 11.89 39.20 1.34
C ALA A 65 11.61 40.68 1.67
N CYS A 66 11.43 40.97 2.96
CA CYS A 66 11.39 42.35 3.46
C CYS A 66 12.73 43.06 3.25
N ALA A 67 12.71 44.39 3.19
CA ALA A 67 13.91 45.20 2.92
C ALA A 67 14.98 45.09 4.02
N ASP A 68 14.57 45.00 5.28
CA ASP A 68 15.44 44.84 6.45
C ASP A 68 16.18 43.49 6.44
N ILE A 69 15.45 42.41 6.17
CA ILE A 69 16.01 41.06 6.01
C ILE A 69 17.01 41.00 4.86
N SER A 70 16.70 41.69 3.76
CA SER A 70 17.56 41.72 2.58
C SER A 70 18.83 42.56 2.81
N ALA A 71 18.75 43.61 3.64
CA ALA A 71 19.88 44.45 4.03
C ALA A 71 20.80 43.77 5.07
N GLU A 72 20.24 42.91 5.93
CA GLU A 72 21.00 42.07 6.88
C GLU A 72 21.79 40.93 6.21
N GLY A 73 21.61 40.70 4.90
CA GLY A 73 22.30 39.68 4.09
C GLY A 73 23.83 39.81 4.03
N GLN A 74 24.43 40.80 4.71
CA GLN A 74 25.87 40.88 4.96
C GLN A 74 26.32 40.09 6.22
N HIS A 75 25.40 39.66 7.10
CA HIS A 75 25.71 39.06 8.41
C HIS A 75 24.93 37.77 8.77
N CYS A 76 23.90 37.38 8.00
CA CYS A 76 23.11 36.15 8.20
C CYS A 76 23.27 35.20 7.00
N ILE A 77 23.24 33.87 7.23
CA ILE A 77 23.36 32.87 6.15
C ILE A 77 22.20 33.06 5.15
N ASN A 78 22.54 33.28 3.88
CA ASN A 78 21.58 33.54 2.81
C ASN A 78 20.90 32.23 2.36
N GLU A 79 19.56 32.14 2.48
CA GLU A 79 18.74 30.99 2.07
C GLU A 79 19.07 30.50 0.65
N ASN A 80 19.40 31.41 -0.27
CA ASN A 80 19.73 31.08 -1.65
C ASN A 80 20.97 30.16 -1.78
N VAL A 81 21.92 30.23 -0.83
CA VAL A 81 23.11 29.36 -0.86
C VAL A 81 22.71 27.90 -0.57
N PHE A 82 21.76 27.69 0.34
CA PHE A 82 21.22 26.36 0.60
C PHE A 82 20.43 25.84 -0.60
N LEU A 83 19.61 26.68 -1.22
CA LEU A 83 18.84 26.33 -2.41
C LEU A 83 19.74 25.98 -3.60
N GLU A 84 20.81 26.74 -3.84
CA GLU A 84 21.81 26.43 -4.87
C GLU A 84 22.52 25.10 -4.59
N ARG A 85 22.84 24.82 -3.32
CA ARG A 85 23.44 23.54 -2.92
C ARG A 85 22.48 22.38 -3.16
N VAL A 86 21.19 22.54 -2.84
CA VAL A 86 20.15 21.53 -3.13
C VAL A 86 20.08 21.19 -4.61
N GLN A 87 20.29 22.15 -5.51
CA GLN A 87 20.25 21.89 -6.95
C GLN A 87 21.49 21.19 -7.50
N THR A 88 22.65 21.42 -6.88
CA THR A 88 23.95 21.04 -7.46
C THR A 88 24.58 19.82 -6.80
N ALA A 89 24.11 19.39 -5.63
CA ALA A 89 24.75 18.34 -4.85
C ALA A 89 24.68 16.96 -5.52
N ASP A 90 23.48 16.43 -5.75
CA ASP A 90 23.27 15.15 -6.44
C ASP A 90 21.83 15.02 -6.99
N PRO A 91 21.57 15.48 -8.23
CA PRO A 91 20.26 15.36 -8.86
C PRO A 91 19.76 13.94 -9.12
N SER A 92 20.64 12.92 -9.02
CA SER A 92 20.26 11.52 -9.22
C SER A 92 19.72 10.86 -7.95
N HIS A 93 19.86 11.53 -6.80
CA HIS A 93 19.39 11.03 -5.52
C HIS A 93 17.86 10.95 -5.48
N LEU A 94 17.29 9.84 -4.98
CA LEU A 94 15.82 9.65 -4.90
C LEU A 94 15.11 10.73 -4.08
N GLY A 95 15.81 11.31 -3.10
CA GLY A 95 15.32 12.42 -2.29
C GLY A 95 15.35 13.80 -2.93
N TYR A 96 15.97 13.95 -4.12
CA TYR A 96 16.13 15.23 -4.80
C TYR A 96 14.77 15.90 -5.07
N SER A 97 13.82 15.15 -5.62
CA SER A 97 12.45 15.64 -5.92
C SER A 97 11.60 15.95 -4.68
N HIS A 98 12.05 15.56 -3.48
CA HIS A 98 11.34 15.78 -2.23
C HIS A 98 11.85 17.00 -1.45
N VAL A 99 12.62 17.87 -2.11
CA VAL A 99 13.09 19.16 -1.57
C VAL A 99 12.78 20.27 -2.58
N ILE A 100 12.44 21.47 -2.10
CA ILE A 100 12.10 22.62 -2.95
C ILE A 100 13.26 23.05 -3.86
N HIS A 101 12.98 23.35 -5.15
CA HIS A 101 13.99 23.91 -6.07
C HIS A 101 13.78 25.40 -6.35
N MET A 102 14.90 26.07 -6.63
CA MET A 102 14.97 27.49 -6.97
C MET A 102 15.30 27.70 -8.45
N HIS A 103 14.36 28.17 -9.26
CA HIS A 103 14.64 28.45 -10.67
C HIS A 103 15.66 29.58 -10.84
N GLU A 104 15.52 30.65 -10.06
CA GLU A 104 16.47 31.77 -10.04
C GLU A 104 16.30 32.65 -8.79
N HIS A 105 17.25 33.54 -8.56
CA HIS A 105 17.12 34.61 -7.58
C HIS A 105 17.65 35.93 -8.14
N PHE A 106 17.09 37.04 -7.70
CA PHE A 106 17.50 38.39 -8.07
C PHE A 106 17.09 39.41 -7.01
N GLN A 107 17.55 40.66 -7.16
CA GLN A 107 17.20 41.76 -6.26
C GLN A 107 16.19 42.71 -6.90
N LEU A 108 15.26 43.19 -6.10
CA LEU A 108 14.29 44.23 -6.44
C LEU A 108 14.59 45.48 -5.62
N THR A 109 14.42 46.66 -6.20
CA THR A 109 14.62 47.93 -5.49
C THR A 109 13.28 48.63 -5.30
N SER A 110 13.01 49.08 -4.07
CA SER A 110 11.85 49.90 -3.73
C SER A 110 12.28 51.14 -2.94
N PRO A 111 11.37 52.11 -2.69
CA PRO A 111 11.70 53.28 -1.85
C PRO A 111 12.14 52.94 -0.43
N VAL A 112 11.84 51.73 0.07
CA VAL A 112 12.19 51.30 1.44
C VAL A 112 13.46 50.43 1.50
N GLY A 113 14.03 50.06 0.35
CA GLY A 113 15.31 49.35 0.28
C GLY A 113 15.38 48.33 -0.84
N ILE A 114 16.38 47.47 -0.74
CA ILE A 114 16.59 46.32 -1.64
C ILE A 114 15.84 45.12 -1.07
N HIS A 115 15.23 44.31 -1.92
CA HIS A 115 14.48 43.11 -1.58
C HIS A 115 15.04 41.92 -2.34
N SER A 116 15.43 40.85 -1.65
CA SER A 116 15.76 39.58 -2.29
C SER A 116 14.48 38.91 -2.82
N CYS A 117 14.48 38.51 -4.08
CA CYS A 117 13.40 37.78 -4.73
C CYS A 117 13.93 36.44 -5.22
N THR A 118 13.29 35.36 -4.76
CA THR A 118 13.63 33.98 -5.11
C THR A 118 12.45 33.36 -5.85
N VAL A 119 12.71 32.80 -7.02
CA VAL A 119 11.73 32.10 -7.87
C VAL A 119 11.85 30.60 -7.59
N LEU A 120 10.76 29.99 -7.14
CA LEU A 120 10.70 28.61 -6.66
C LEU A 120 9.67 27.79 -7.45
N ASP A 121 9.77 26.47 -7.35
CA ASP A 121 8.72 25.55 -7.79
C ASP A 121 7.37 25.96 -7.18
N LEU A 122 6.30 25.87 -7.97
CA LEU A 122 4.95 26.05 -7.45
C LEU A 122 4.43 24.75 -6.81
N LEU A 123 4.23 24.79 -5.49
CA LEU A 123 3.68 23.68 -4.72
C LEU A 123 2.20 23.89 -4.37
N GLY A 124 1.56 22.80 -3.94
CA GLY A 124 0.19 22.71 -3.47
C GLY A 124 0.02 23.16 -2.02
N GLN A 125 -0.93 22.55 -1.32
CA GLN A 125 -1.20 22.88 0.08
C GLN A 125 -0.14 22.31 1.02
N ASP A 126 0.10 22.99 2.15
CA ASP A 126 0.88 22.47 3.27
C ASP A 126 0.08 21.42 4.08
N LEU A 127 0.80 20.55 4.82
CA LEU A 127 0.17 19.50 5.62
C LEU A 127 -0.74 20.03 6.72
N ASN A 128 -0.48 21.23 7.26
CA ASN A 128 -1.30 21.83 8.31
C ASN A 128 -2.71 22.14 7.79
N ARG A 129 -2.79 22.69 6.57
CA ARG A 129 -4.06 22.97 5.88
C ARG A 129 -4.80 21.69 5.51
N VAL A 130 -4.12 20.70 4.96
CA VAL A 130 -4.73 19.40 4.60
C VAL A 130 -5.33 18.71 5.83
N ARG A 131 -4.62 18.74 6.96
CA ARG A 131 -5.14 18.23 8.23
C ARG A 131 -6.39 19.00 8.71
N PHE A 132 -6.41 20.31 8.54
CA PHE A 132 -7.56 21.13 8.89
C PHE A 132 -8.78 20.81 8.01
N GLU A 133 -8.57 20.65 6.70
CA GLU A 133 -9.62 20.35 5.71
C GLU A 133 -10.20 18.94 5.85
N PHE A 134 -9.41 17.94 6.24
CA PHE A 134 -9.88 16.56 6.47
C PHE A 134 -10.99 16.47 7.53
N GLY A 135 -10.94 17.33 8.55
CA GLY A 135 -11.99 17.44 9.56
C GLY A 135 -11.87 16.45 10.71
N LYS A 136 -11.52 16.97 11.90
CA LYS A 136 -11.59 16.33 13.24
C LYS A 136 -11.28 14.81 13.28
N GLY A 137 -10.06 14.45 12.93
CA GLY A 137 -9.53 13.12 13.19
C GLY A 137 -8.15 12.93 12.57
N PRO A 138 -7.39 11.91 13.00
CA PRO A 138 -6.12 11.52 12.39
C PRO A 138 -6.18 11.37 10.88
N LEU A 139 -5.07 11.66 10.19
CA LEU A 139 -4.97 11.35 8.77
C LEU A 139 -4.94 9.82 8.55
N PRO A 140 -5.45 9.32 7.41
CA PRO A 140 -5.40 7.89 7.10
C PRO A 140 -3.96 7.35 7.15
N VAL A 141 -3.76 6.17 7.74
CA VAL A 141 -2.43 5.55 7.92
C VAL A 141 -1.68 5.43 6.61
N ALA A 142 -2.35 5.08 5.51
CA ALA A 142 -1.74 4.99 4.18
C ALA A 142 -1.19 6.34 3.68
N LEU A 143 -1.85 7.46 4.02
CA LEU A 143 -1.36 8.80 3.69
C LEU A 143 -0.18 9.18 4.58
N VAL A 144 -0.27 8.96 5.91
CA VAL A 144 0.82 9.20 6.86
C VAL A 144 2.08 8.42 6.45
N LYS A 145 1.90 7.17 5.99
CA LYS A 145 2.99 6.34 5.47
C LYS A 145 3.67 6.97 4.25
N ARG A 146 2.91 7.42 3.25
CA ARG A 146 3.50 8.07 2.07
C ARG A 146 4.21 9.38 2.42
N ILE A 147 3.59 10.23 3.24
CA ILE A 147 4.24 11.44 3.76
C ILE A 147 5.56 11.09 4.45
N THR A 148 5.58 10.02 5.24
CA THR A 148 6.79 9.55 5.94
C THR A 148 7.88 9.14 4.95
N LYS A 149 7.55 8.38 3.89
CA LYS A 149 8.51 7.99 2.85
C LYS A 149 9.14 9.22 2.19
N ASP A 150 8.30 10.11 1.65
CA ASP A 150 8.74 11.26 0.87
C ASP A 150 9.65 12.20 1.67
N VAL A 151 9.25 12.53 2.89
CA VAL A 151 10.03 13.43 3.75
C VAL A 151 11.33 12.79 4.22
N LEU A 152 11.36 11.47 4.49
CA LEU A 152 12.61 10.80 4.84
C LEU A 152 13.58 10.74 3.66
N LEU A 153 13.10 10.54 2.43
CA LEU A 153 13.93 10.64 1.23
C LEU A 153 14.51 12.05 1.10
N GLY A 154 13.69 13.09 1.26
CA GLY A 154 14.15 14.49 1.22
C GLY A 154 15.17 14.82 2.31
N LEU A 155 14.96 14.36 3.55
CA LEU A 155 15.91 14.56 4.65
C LEU A 155 17.23 13.79 4.43
N ASP A 156 17.19 12.58 3.87
CA ASP A 156 18.41 11.83 3.52
C ASP A 156 19.25 12.62 2.50
N TYR A 157 18.58 13.16 1.48
CA TYR A 157 19.22 14.01 0.47
C TYR A 157 19.87 15.26 1.09
N LEU A 158 19.09 16.03 1.87
CA LEU A 158 19.59 17.23 2.56
C LEU A 158 20.82 16.91 3.43
N HIS A 159 20.76 15.85 4.22
CA HIS A 159 21.76 15.59 5.23
C HIS A 159 23.05 14.97 4.67
N ARG A 160 22.94 14.14 3.64
CA ARG A 160 24.07 13.33 3.13
C ARG A 160 24.66 13.86 1.85
N SER A 161 23.83 14.29 0.91
CA SER A 161 24.30 14.86 -0.37
C SER A 161 24.54 16.35 -0.23
N CYS A 162 23.59 17.09 0.37
CA CYS A 162 23.71 18.55 0.46
C CYS A 162 24.59 19.01 1.62
N GLY A 163 24.63 18.27 2.74
CA GLY A 163 25.30 18.69 3.97
C GLY A 163 24.54 19.77 4.74
N ILE A 164 23.22 19.79 4.60
CA ILE A 164 22.30 20.78 5.16
C ILE A 164 21.49 20.14 6.28
N ILE A 165 21.21 20.89 7.33
CA ILE A 165 20.24 20.58 8.39
C ILE A 165 19.10 21.59 8.22
N HIS A 166 17.86 21.12 8.10
CA HIS A 166 16.69 21.97 7.87
C HIS A 166 16.35 22.84 9.09
N THR A 167 16.46 22.27 10.28
CA THR A 167 16.25 22.88 11.61
C THR A 167 14.83 23.33 11.96
N ASP A 168 13.88 23.37 11.02
CA ASP A 168 12.47 23.72 11.31
C ASP A 168 11.45 22.83 10.58
N ILE A 169 11.61 21.50 10.68
CA ILE A 169 10.63 20.53 10.16
C ILE A 169 9.33 20.62 10.95
N LYS A 170 8.24 21.00 10.27
CA LYS A 170 6.88 21.16 10.81
C LYS A 170 5.84 21.04 9.69
N PRO A 171 4.55 20.81 10.00
CA PRO A 171 3.52 20.59 8.99
C PRO A 171 3.39 21.74 7.96
N ASP A 172 3.63 22.98 8.38
CA ASP A 172 3.56 24.18 7.52
C ASP A 172 4.67 24.23 6.44
N ASN A 173 5.78 23.54 6.68
CA ASN A 173 6.95 23.52 5.78
C ASN A 173 6.99 22.28 4.88
N LEU A 174 5.99 21.40 4.99
CA LEU A 174 5.83 20.19 4.18
C LEU A 174 4.64 20.39 3.24
N LEU A 175 4.91 20.54 1.94
CA LEU A 175 3.88 20.87 0.94
C LEU A 175 3.71 19.74 -0.06
N PHE A 176 2.48 19.54 -0.54
CA PHE A 176 2.22 18.59 -1.62
C PHE A 176 2.65 19.16 -2.98
N THR A 177 3.06 18.30 -3.91
CA THR A 177 3.19 18.64 -5.33
C THR A 177 1.80 18.91 -5.94
N LEU A 178 1.75 19.66 -7.04
CA LEU A 178 0.51 19.84 -7.79
C LEU A 178 0.27 18.63 -8.72
N PRO A 179 -0.99 18.17 -8.90
CA PRO A 179 -1.31 17.14 -9.90
C PRO A 179 -1.04 17.63 -11.33
N GLU A 180 -0.55 16.76 -12.22
CA GLU A 180 -0.22 17.12 -13.62
C GLU A 180 -1.39 17.75 -14.40
N LYS A 181 -2.63 17.35 -14.10
CA LYS A 181 -3.85 17.87 -14.77
C LYS A 181 -4.21 19.31 -14.38
N ASP A 182 -3.72 19.81 -13.25
CA ASP A 182 -4.05 21.15 -12.73
C ASP A 182 -3.13 22.26 -13.28
N VAL A 183 -1.96 21.89 -13.81
CA VAL A 183 -0.97 22.84 -14.34
C VAL A 183 -1.46 23.49 -15.64
N SER A 184 -2.29 22.79 -16.43
CA SER A 184 -2.81 23.27 -17.72
C SER A 184 -4.15 24.00 -17.61
N ALA A 185 -5.04 23.61 -16.68
CA ALA A 185 -6.40 24.14 -16.56
C ALA A 185 -6.50 25.55 -15.95
N ARG A 186 -5.45 26.03 -15.28
CA ARG A 186 -5.42 27.37 -14.65
C ARG A 186 -5.14 28.52 -15.62
N SER A 187 -4.90 28.20 -16.90
CA SER A 187 -4.55 29.14 -17.96
C SER A 187 -5.72 30.00 -18.48
N THR A 188 -6.99 29.62 -18.23
CA THR A 188 -8.09 30.09 -19.11
C THR A 188 -9.31 30.74 -18.48
N GLU A 189 -9.46 30.91 -17.16
CA GLU A 189 -10.69 31.54 -16.63
C GLU A 189 -10.44 32.71 -15.67
N GLY A 190 -10.56 33.92 -16.23
CA GLY A 190 -10.89 35.10 -15.46
C GLY A 190 -12.36 35.04 -15.03
N GLY A 191 -12.62 34.97 -13.72
CA GLY A 191 -13.95 35.27 -13.18
C GLY A 191 -14.63 34.22 -12.30
N ALA A 192 -13.93 33.56 -11.38
CA ALA A 192 -14.54 33.05 -10.14
C ALA A 192 -13.42 32.90 -9.10
N SER A 193 -13.63 33.31 -7.84
CA SER A 193 -12.63 33.12 -6.77
C SER A 193 -12.54 31.65 -6.34
N PRO A 194 -11.38 30.98 -6.42
CA PRO A 194 -11.10 29.80 -5.64
C PRO A 194 -10.03 30.16 -4.59
N ALA A 195 -10.47 30.51 -3.37
CA ALA A 195 -9.59 30.73 -2.23
C ALA A 195 -8.98 29.41 -1.67
N SER A 196 -9.22 28.29 -2.35
CA SER A 196 -8.76 26.96 -2.02
C SER A 196 -7.81 26.48 -3.11
N GLY A 197 -6.60 26.06 -2.72
CA GLY A 197 -5.77 25.21 -3.58
C GLY A 197 -6.46 23.87 -3.86
N PRO A 198 -5.74 22.88 -4.42
CA PRO A 198 -6.33 21.55 -4.68
C PRO A 198 -6.95 21.00 -3.39
N SER A 199 -8.11 20.35 -3.51
CA SER A 199 -8.84 19.77 -2.38
C SER A 199 -8.05 18.64 -1.71
N TYR A 200 -8.42 18.27 -0.48
CA TYR A 200 -7.91 17.06 0.19
C TYR A 200 -7.86 15.85 -0.75
N ALA A 201 -8.93 15.58 -1.52
CA ALA A 201 -9.03 14.43 -2.42
C ALA A 201 -7.97 14.41 -3.54
N GLU A 202 -7.53 15.57 -4.01
CA GLU A 202 -6.50 15.71 -5.05
C GLU A 202 -5.08 15.60 -4.48
N SER A 203 -4.91 15.99 -3.21
CA SER A 203 -3.63 15.90 -2.50
C SER A 203 -3.27 14.46 -2.12
N VAL A 204 -4.25 13.56 -1.99
CA VAL A 204 -4.03 12.13 -1.69
C VAL A 204 -3.22 11.43 -2.79
N GLY A 205 -3.17 11.93 -4.03
CA GLY A 205 -2.37 11.35 -5.12
C GLY A 205 -0.97 11.95 -5.30
N SER A 206 -0.62 12.98 -4.54
CA SER A 206 0.57 13.83 -4.80
C SER A 206 1.73 13.52 -3.84
N SER A 207 2.96 13.81 -4.27
CA SER A 207 4.17 13.64 -3.44
C SER A 207 4.33 14.80 -2.46
N VAL A 208 5.10 14.61 -1.39
CA VAL A 208 5.43 15.68 -0.43
C VAL A 208 6.85 16.22 -0.67
N VAL A 209 6.99 17.53 -0.50
CA VAL A 209 8.23 18.30 -0.68
C VAL A 209 8.54 19.09 0.60
N ILE A 210 9.79 19.01 1.05
CA ILE A 210 10.34 19.83 2.14
C ILE A 210 10.66 21.22 1.60
N SER A 211 10.15 22.25 2.27
CA SER A 211 10.29 23.65 1.87
C SER A 211 10.78 24.55 3.02
N ASP A 212 11.15 25.78 2.68
CA ASP A 212 11.58 26.84 3.60
C ASP A 212 12.92 26.57 4.31
N LEU A 213 14.02 26.80 3.59
CA LEU A 213 15.39 26.68 4.12
C LEU A 213 15.88 27.98 4.77
N GLY A 214 14.98 28.92 5.08
CA GLY A 214 15.34 30.25 5.61
C GLY A 214 15.98 30.24 7.00
N VAL A 215 15.89 29.11 7.72
CA VAL A 215 16.55 28.88 9.03
C VAL A 215 17.44 27.63 9.01
N ALA A 216 17.77 27.12 7.83
CA ALA A 216 18.64 25.96 7.69
C ALA A 216 20.07 26.27 8.17
N SER A 217 20.83 25.21 8.43
CA SER A 217 22.20 25.29 8.91
C SER A 217 23.11 24.30 8.19
N TRP A 218 24.39 24.63 8.05
CA TRP A 218 25.38 23.68 7.56
C TRP A 218 25.65 22.60 8.60
N LYS A 219 25.83 21.37 8.13
CA LYS A 219 26.16 20.23 9.00
C LYS A 219 27.51 20.38 9.68
N ASP A 220 28.50 20.90 8.97
CA ASP A 220 29.88 21.01 9.45
C ASP A 220 30.14 22.32 10.21
N ASP A 221 29.20 23.28 10.14
CA ASP A 221 29.23 24.53 10.90
C ASP A 221 27.81 24.90 11.39
N PRO A 222 27.30 24.20 12.43
CA PRO A 222 25.95 24.44 12.93
C PRO A 222 25.80 25.82 13.59
N PHE A 223 24.69 26.52 13.30
CA PHE A 223 24.38 27.83 13.88
C PHE A 223 24.36 27.82 15.42
N ASP A 224 25.08 28.74 16.07
CA ASP A 224 25.14 28.82 17.54
C ASP A 224 23.92 29.52 18.17
N GLY A 225 22.71 29.05 17.86
CA GLY A 225 21.47 29.61 18.39
C GLY A 225 20.39 28.57 18.65
N VAL A 226 19.19 29.06 18.97
CA VAL A 226 18.02 28.21 19.23
C VAL A 226 17.33 27.90 17.90
N VAL A 227 17.24 26.62 17.58
CA VAL A 227 16.56 26.09 16.39
C VAL A 227 15.29 25.32 16.78
N GLN A 228 14.52 24.92 15.77
CA GLN A 228 13.25 24.20 15.86
C GLN A 228 12.10 24.95 16.53
N SER A 229 10.92 24.76 15.95
CA SER A 229 9.64 25.09 16.58
C SER A 229 9.50 24.41 17.95
N TYR A 230 8.98 25.15 18.93
CA TYR A 230 9.10 24.82 20.35
C TYR A 230 8.66 23.40 20.73
N CYS A 231 7.46 22.97 20.29
CA CYS A 231 6.90 21.64 20.60
C CYS A 231 7.58 20.48 19.87
N LEU A 232 8.39 20.78 18.85
CA LEU A 232 9.10 19.80 18.02
C LEU A 232 10.61 19.78 18.34
N ARG A 233 11.05 20.60 19.32
CA ARG A 233 12.46 20.83 19.61
C ARG A 233 13.10 19.65 20.32
N ALA A 234 14.28 19.27 19.85
CA ALA A 234 15.08 18.19 20.40
C ALA A 234 15.74 18.56 21.74
N PRO A 235 15.97 17.59 22.64
CA PRO A 235 16.54 17.82 23.96
C PRO A 235 17.95 18.44 23.94
N GLU A 236 18.79 18.07 22.98
CA GLU A 236 20.15 18.59 22.83
C GLU A 236 20.18 20.11 22.65
N ILE A 237 19.13 20.71 22.11
CA ILE A 237 19.01 22.17 21.94
C ILE A 237 18.85 22.86 23.30
N TYR A 238 18.00 22.33 24.19
CA TYR A 238 17.84 22.89 25.54
C TYR A 238 19.11 22.73 26.38
N LEU A 239 19.79 21.58 26.24
CA LEU A 239 21.00 21.26 26.99
C LEU A 239 22.24 21.95 26.45
N ARG A 240 22.15 22.63 25.31
CA ARG A 240 23.32 23.19 24.59
C ARG A 240 24.38 22.10 24.39
N ALA A 241 23.94 20.90 24.03
CA ALA A 241 24.81 19.80 23.62
C ALA A 241 25.12 19.94 22.11
N PRO A 242 26.21 19.35 21.62
CA PRO A 242 26.47 19.30 20.18
C PRO A 242 25.29 18.64 19.45
N TRP A 243 24.79 19.32 18.43
CA TRP A 243 23.65 18.89 17.63
C TRP A 243 24.03 18.82 16.15
N GLY A 244 23.19 18.17 15.35
CA GLY A 244 23.41 17.99 13.92
C GLY A 244 22.15 17.51 13.21
N PRO A 245 22.28 16.82 12.07
CA PRO A 245 21.16 16.23 11.32
C PRO A 245 20.09 15.46 12.13
N PRO A 246 20.41 14.76 13.25
CA PRO A 246 19.39 14.07 14.06
C PRO A 246 18.22 14.94 14.55
N ILE A 247 18.41 16.25 14.71
CA ILE A 247 17.34 17.12 15.25
C ILE A 247 16.12 17.17 14.32
N ASP A 248 16.34 17.12 13.01
CA ASP A 248 15.25 17.13 12.03
C ASP A 248 14.44 15.83 12.07
N ILE A 249 15.10 14.72 12.37
CA ILE A 249 14.45 13.42 12.53
C ILE A 249 13.64 13.36 13.82
N TRP A 250 14.12 13.97 14.91
CA TRP A 250 13.33 14.16 16.13
C TRP A 250 12.08 15.00 15.85
N GLY A 251 12.25 16.15 15.20
CA GLY A 251 11.16 17.04 14.83
C GLY A 251 10.13 16.35 13.95
N PHE A 252 10.60 15.59 12.95
CA PHE A 252 9.72 14.83 12.07
C PHE A 252 8.98 13.69 12.78
N GLY A 253 9.61 13.01 13.74
CA GLY A 253 8.93 12.03 14.60
C GLY A 253 7.74 12.63 15.34
N CYS A 254 7.92 13.84 15.88
CA CYS A 254 6.83 14.57 16.52
C CYS A 254 5.72 14.95 15.53
N VAL A 255 6.08 15.33 14.29
CA VAL A 255 5.12 15.60 13.21
C VAL A 255 4.31 14.36 12.84
N ILE A 256 4.94 13.20 12.65
CA ILE A 256 4.21 11.96 12.30
C ILE A 256 3.24 11.57 13.42
N PHE A 257 3.65 11.71 14.69
CA PHE A 257 2.73 11.51 15.81
C PHE A 257 1.52 12.45 15.72
N GLU A 258 1.74 13.73 15.42
CA GLU A 258 0.68 14.72 15.24
C GLU A 258 -0.26 14.38 14.08
N LEU A 259 0.27 13.89 12.96
CA LEU A 259 -0.54 13.49 11.80
C LEU A 259 -1.38 12.24 12.10
N ALA A 260 -0.80 11.27 12.81
CA ALA A 260 -1.44 9.98 13.13
C ALA A 260 -2.40 10.02 14.32
N THR A 261 -2.36 11.06 15.15
CA THR A 261 -3.18 11.15 16.37
C THR A 261 -3.97 12.45 16.50
N CYS A 262 -3.69 13.44 15.64
CA CYS A 262 -4.16 14.82 15.80
C CYS A 262 -3.79 15.48 17.14
N SER A 263 -2.81 14.93 17.86
CA SER A 263 -2.33 15.44 19.13
C SER A 263 -0.84 15.73 19.05
N LEU A 264 -0.38 16.79 19.71
CA LEU A 264 1.06 17.03 19.84
C LEU A 264 1.68 15.95 20.74
N LEU A 265 2.80 15.37 20.32
CA LEU A 265 3.54 14.41 21.16
C LEU A 265 3.98 15.05 22.47
N PHE A 266 4.47 16.28 22.39
CA PHE A 266 4.83 17.10 23.53
C PHE A 266 4.11 18.45 23.47
N ASN A 267 3.36 18.77 24.53
CA ASN A 267 2.66 20.05 24.67
C ASN A 267 3.03 20.73 26.02
N PRO A 268 4.28 21.16 26.17
CA PRO A 268 4.81 21.64 27.44
C PRO A 268 4.14 22.92 27.93
N GLN A 269 3.87 22.98 29.23
CA GLN A 269 3.18 24.08 29.91
C GLN A 269 4.11 24.81 30.89
N LYS A 270 4.03 26.14 30.90
CA LYS A 270 4.66 26.95 31.94
C LYS A 270 3.80 26.94 33.20
N THR A 271 4.42 26.74 34.36
CA THR A 271 3.75 26.90 35.66
C THR A 271 4.44 27.98 36.49
N GLU A 272 3.93 28.25 37.70
CA GLU A 272 4.62 29.11 38.66
C GLU A 272 5.90 28.46 39.22
N LYS A 273 5.98 27.12 39.20
CA LYS A 273 7.05 26.35 39.84
C LYS A 273 8.19 25.98 38.89
N TRP A 274 7.88 25.79 37.62
CA TRP A 274 8.84 25.35 36.61
C TRP A 274 8.60 26.03 35.27
N SER A 275 9.68 26.19 34.50
CA SER A 275 9.62 26.77 33.18
C SER A 275 8.96 25.81 32.20
N GLN A 276 8.62 26.33 31.01
CA GLN A 276 8.14 25.49 29.93
C GLN A 276 9.24 24.54 29.40
N ASP A 277 10.52 24.89 29.55
CA ASP A 277 11.65 24.03 29.17
C ASP A 277 11.78 22.84 30.13
N ASP A 278 11.63 23.08 31.44
CA ASP A 278 11.60 22.04 32.47
C ASP A 278 10.48 21.02 32.19
N ASP A 279 9.28 21.52 31.89
CA ASP A 279 8.11 20.68 31.59
C ASP A 279 8.33 19.85 30.31
N HIS A 280 8.98 20.42 29.29
CA HIS A 280 9.26 19.70 28.06
C HIS A 280 10.23 18.53 28.27
N LEU A 281 11.31 18.74 29.02
CA LEU A 281 12.25 17.68 29.37
C LEU A 281 11.60 16.62 30.28
N ALA A 282 10.65 17.01 31.14
CA ALA A 282 9.85 16.08 31.92
C ALA A 282 8.97 15.19 31.04
N LEU A 283 8.23 15.76 30.08
CA LEU A 283 7.40 14.99 29.14
C LEU A 283 8.23 14.00 28.31
N MET A 284 9.43 14.39 27.87
CA MET A 284 10.37 13.50 27.20
C MET A 284 10.80 12.35 28.12
N THR A 285 11.07 12.65 29.40
CA THR A 285 11.45 11.64 30.42
C THR A 285 10.30 10.66 30.69
N GLU A 286 9.06 11.15 30.73
CA GLU A 286 7.86 10.33 30.90
C GLU A 286 7.69 9.36 29.73
N ALA A 287 7.78 9.85 28.49
CA ALA A 287 7.56 9.07 27.28
C ALA A 287 8.67 8.06 26.97
N PHE A 288 9.92 8.44 27.24
CA PHE A 288 11.09 7.71 26.75
C PHE A 288 11.99 7.13 27.84
N GLY A 289 11.74 7.44 29.11
CA GLY A 289 12.58 7.09 30.24
C GLY A 289 13.66 8.13 30.54
N PRO A 290 14.50 7.90 31.57
CA PRO A 290 15.56 8.83 31.96
C PRO A 290 16.60 9.04 30.85
N PHE A 291 17.09 10.27 30.73
CA PHE A 291 18.16 10.61 29.79
C PHE A 291 19.46 9.86 30.13
N PRO A 292 20.17 9.29 29.14
CA PRO A 292 21.46 8.63 29.41
C PRO A 292 22.48 9.59 30.01
N SER A 293 23.24 9.14 31.01
CA SER A 293 24.27 9.97 31.66
C SER A 293 25.33 10.46 30.66
N ALA A 294 25.71 9.63 29.68
CA ALA A 294 26.63 10.01 28.61
C ALA A 294 26.08 11.14 27.72
N PHE A 295 24.75 11.18 27.51
CA PHE A 295 24.10 12.26 26.77
C PHE A 295 24.13 13.56 27.57
N LEU A 296 23.70 13.49 28.85
CA LEU A 296 23.70 14.63 29.77
C LEU A 296 25.09 15.22 29.97
N ALA A 297 26.14 14.39 30.00
CA ALA A 297 27.52 14.85 30.15
C ALA A 297 28.02 15.76 29.00
N ARG A 298 27.38 15.73 27.83
CA ARG A 298 27.73 16.58 26.67
C ARG A 298 27.09 17.96 26.71
N GLY A 299 26.04 18.17 27.53
CA GLY A 299 25.28 19.41 27.57
C GLY A 299 25.94 20.46 28.45
N LEU A 300 26.18 21.66 27.90
CA LEU A 300 26.70 22.81 28.66
C LEU A 300 25.70 23.30 29.71
N HIS A 301 24.40 23.10 29.48
CA HIS A 301 23.32 23.55 30.36
C HIS A 301 22.68 22.41 31.17
N THR A 302 23.29 21.22 31.19
CA THR A 302 22.74 20.06 31.92
C THR A 302 22.45 20.36 33.38
N SER A 303 23.36 21.05 34.09
CA SER A 303 23.18 21.40 35.50
C SER A 303 22.08 22.43 35.76
N HIS A 304 21.50 23.05 34.72
CA HIS A 304 20.32 23.91 34.84
C HIS A 304 19.05 23.08 35.07
N PHE A 305 18.99 21.88 34.48
CA PHE A 305 17.79 21.05 34.43
C PHE A 305 17.91 19.77 35.26
N PHE A 306 19.11 19.20 35.36
CA PHE A 306 19.37 17.90 35.98
C PHE A 306 20.37 18.01 37.13
N ASP A 307 20.17 17.19 38.16
CA ASP A 307 21.13 16.98 39.23
C ASP A 307 22.25 16.00 38.82
N LYS A 308 23.18 15.73 39.75
CA LYS A 308 24.33 14.84 39.49
C LYS A 308 23.94 13.37 39.28
N SER A 309 22.75 12.96 39.70
CA SER A 309 22.18 11.63 39.44
C SER A 309 21.47 11.54 38.09
N GLY A 310 21.27 12.66 37.39
CA GLY A 310 20.51 12.71 36.13
C GLY A 310 19.00 12.87 36.33
N GLU A 311 18.56 13.29 37.52
CA GLU A 311 17.16 13.55 37.84
C GLU A 311 16.83 15.04 37.67
N LEU A 312 15.57 15.35 37.31
CA LEU A 312 15.12 16.73 37.09
C LEU A 312 15.13 17.54 38.40
N LEU A 313 15.68 18.75 38.37
CA LEU A 313 15.86 19.61 39.55
C LEU A 313 14.54 20.16 40.10
N ARG A 314 13.64 20.60 39.21
CA ARG A 314 12.42 21.35 39.58
C ARG A 314 11.16 20.49 39.57
N ILE A 315 11.19 19.36 38.87
CA ILE A 315 10.06 18.43 38.74
C ILE A 315 10.49 17.10 39.39
N PRO A 316 10.07 16.85 40.65
CA PRO A 316 10.49 15.65 41.38
C PRO A 316 10.06 14.37 40.66
N ASN A 317 10.94 13.36 40.65
CA ASN A 317 10.71 12.10 39.94
C ASN A 317 9.40 11.38 40.35
N ASN A 318 8.97 11.53 41.60
CA ASN A 318 7.71 10.96 42.11
C ASN A 318 6.44 11.69 41.61
N THR A 319 6.59 12.83 40.94
CA THR A 319 5.48 13.57 40.31
C THR A 319 5.33 13.28 38.82
N LEU A 320 6.33 12.66 38.19
CA LEU A 320 6.29 12.27 36.79
C LEU A 320 5.26 11.16 36.57
N ARG A 321 4.38 11.36 35.60
CA ARG A 321 3.42 10.37 35.12
C ARG A 321 4.10 9.48 34.09
N ARG A 322 4.96 8.58 34.57
CA ARG A 322 5.65 7.62 33.70
C ARG A 322 4.63 6.80 32.93
N THR A 323 4.67 6.92 31.62
CA THR A 323 3.74 6.29 30.69
C THR A 323 4.57 5.89 29.47
N SER A 324 4.45 4.66 28.99
CA SER A 324 5.25 4.25 27.84
C SER A 324 4.79 4.96 26.57
N LEU A 325 5.66 5.09 25.56
CA LEU A 325 5.25 5.54 24.23
C LEU A 325 4.08 4.70 23.67
N LYS A 326 4.02 3.40 23.99
CA LYS A 326 2.87 2.53 23.68
C LYS A 326 1.59 3.04 24.35
N ASP A 327 1.65 3.40 25.64
CA ASP A 327 0.48 3.92 26.36
C ASP A 327 0.05 5.30 25.85
N ILE A 328 1.00 6.19 25.52
CA ILE A 328 0.72 7.48 24.87
C ILE A 328 -0.06 7.24 23.58
N LEU A 329 0.40 6.32 22.75
CA LEU A 329 -0.26 5.99 21.48
C LEU A 329 -1.65 5.38 21.69
N ARG A 330 -1.82 4.46 22.64
CA ARG A 330 -3.15 3.92 22.98
C ARG A 330 -4.14 5.03 23.33
N ILE A 331 -3.73 5.94 24.21
CA ILE A 331 -4.57 7.05 24.67
C ILE A 331 -4.88 8.00 23.51
N ALA A 332 -3.86 8.40 22.74
CA ALA A 332 -3.98 9.37 21.67
C ALA A 332 -4.78 8.84 20.47
N CYS A 333 -4.72 7.55 20.20
CA CYS A 333 -5.50 6.88 19.14
C CYS A 333 -6.89 6.42 19.61
N HIS A 334 -7.26 6.63 20.88
CA HIS A 334 -8.49 6.13 21.48
C HIS A 334 -8.69 4.61 21.32
N LEU A 335 -7.59 3.85 21.44
CA LEU A 335 -7.62 2.39 21.33
C LEU A 335 -8.32 1.77 22.55
N ASP A 336 -9.01 0.66 22.33
CA ASP A 336 -9.59 -0.12 23.42
C ASP A 336 -8.47 -0.72 24.31
N PRO A 337 -8.73 -1.02 25.60
CA PRO A 337 -7.70 -1.53 26.51
C PRO A 337 -7.02 -2.83 26.08
N GLU A 338 -7.65 -3.61 25.21
CA GLU A 338 -7.12 -4.86 24.65
C GLU A 338 -6.38 -4.66 23.32
N GLU A 339 -6.44 -3.46 22.73
CA GLU A 339 -5.79 -3.12 21.47
C GLU A 339 -4.36 -2.58 21.70
N GLU A 340 -3.46 -2.98 20.80
CA GLU A 340 -2.06 -2.57 20.81
C GLU A 340 -1.78 -1.57 19.69
N PRO A 341 -1.07 -0.47 19.96
CA PRO A 341 -0.60 0.40 18.90
C PRO A 341 0.40 -0.36 18.03
N SER A 342 0.40 -0.09 16.72
CA SER A 342 1.30 -0.75 15.78
C SER A 342 2.74 -0.74 16.30
N GLU A 343 3.32 -1.92 16.48
CA GLU A 343 4.71 -2.04 16.93
C GLU A 343 5.67 -1.31 15.99
N LEU A 344 5.32 -1.22 14.71
CA LEU A 344 6.11 -0.51 13.70
C LEU A 344 6.11 1.00 13.94
N PHE A 345 4.97 1.54 14.39
CA PHE A 345 4.84 2.95 14.69
C PHE A 345 5.54 3.30 16.01
N VAL A 346 5.43 2.42 17.00
CA VAL A 346 6.16 2.51 18.27
C VAL A 346 7.67 2.45 18.02
N ASP A 347 8.12 1.53 17.18
CA ASP A 347 9.53 1.37 16.82
C ASP A 347 10.04 2.57 16.03
N PHE A 348 9.28 3.08 15.06
CA PHE A 348 9.62 4.28 14.32
C PHE A 348 9.85 5.47 15.26
N LEU A 349 8.89 5.76 16.14
CA LEU A 349 9.00 6.86 17.12
C LEU A 349 10.03 6.57 18.22
N SER A 350 10.29 5.30 18.56
CA SER A 350 11.36 4.94 19.48
C SER A 350 12.74 5.11 18.86
N ASN A 351 12.85 4.97 17.54
CA ASN A 351 14.10 5.14 16.82
C ASN A 351 14.43 6.62 16.53
N THR A 352 13.50 7.58 16.69
CA THR A 352 13.81 9.03 16.60
C THR A 352 14.67 9.54 17.75
N LYS A 353 14.89 8.71 18.77
CA LYS A 353 15.80 8.89 19.92
C LYS A 353 17.29 9.06 19.57
N VAL A 354 17.72 9.09 18.31
CA VAL A 354 19.15 9.03 17.93
C VAL A 354 20.01 10.16 18.50
N GLY A 355 19.42 11.27 18.97
CA GLY A 355 20.15 12.25 19.79
C GLY A 355 20.81 11.63 21.05
N PHE A 356 20.24 10.54 21.58
CA PHE A 356 20.66 9.84 22.80
C PHE A 356 21.76 8.79 22.61
N SER A 357 22.00 8.27 21.41
CA SER A 357 22.94 7.18 21.16
C SER A 357 24.11 7.62 20.28
N ALA A 358 25.29 7.08 20.56
CA ALA A 358 26.48 7.34 19.75
C ALA A 358 26.34 6.66 18.38
N GLY A 359 25.84 7.38 17.37
CA GLY A 359 25.90 6.97 15.97
C GLY A 359 24.65 7.30 15.17
N PHE A 360 24.64 8.47 14.52
CA PHE A 360 23.73 8.73 13.41
C PHE A 360 24.20 7.91 12.21
N ASN A 361 23.43 6.91 11.78
CA ASN A 361 23.85 5.96 10.76
C ASN A 361 22.77 5.77 9.68
N ARG A 362 23.22 5.53 8.43
CA ARG A 362 22.42 5.29 7.20
C ARG A 362 21.19 4.41 7.43
N ARG A 363 21.32 3.46 8.36
CA ARG A 363 20.35 2.50 8.88
C ARG A 363 18.97 3.07 9.22
N MET A 364 18.88 4.34 9.64
CA MET A 364 17.63 4.90 10.14
C MET A 364 16.65 5.29 9.03
N TYR A 365 17.12 5.96 7.98
CA TYR A 365 16.30 6.35 6.83
C TYR A 365 15.73 5.12 6.14
N THR A 366 16.58 4.13 5.90
CA THR A 366 16.21 2.86 5.28
C THR A 366 15.25 2.07 6.17
N ARG A 367 15.52 1.93 7.47
CA ARG A 367 14.64 1.21 8.40
C ARG A 367 13.27 1.86 8.53
N ALA A 368 13.22 3.19 8.56
CA ALA A 368 11.99 3.97 8.66
C ALA A 368 11.16 3.95 7.36
N ALA A 369 11.80 4.05 6.19
CA ALA A 369 11.15 3.87 4.90
C ALA A 369 10.62 2.43 4.74
N MET A 370 11.39 1.42 5.16
CA MET A 370 10.99 0.01 5.12
C MET A 370 9.82 -0.31 6.07
N SER A 371 9.77 0.22 7.30
CA SER A 371 8.60 0.05 8.22
C SER A 371 7.27 0.50 7.62
N VAL A 372 7.37 1.46 6.72
CA VAL A 372 6.27 2.27 6.25
C VAL A 372 5.76 1.72 4.92
N SER A 373 6.67 1.32 4.03
CA SER A 373 6.36 0.74 2.72
C SER A 373 6.06 -0.76 2.77
N PHE A 374 6.63 -1.51 3.72
CA PHE A 374 6.48 -2.96 3.79
C PHE A 374 6.18 -3.36 5.24
N PRO A 375 5.01 -3.93 5.57
CA PRO A 375 4.84 -4.53 6.88
C PRO A 375 5.94 -5.60 7.01
N TYR A 376 6.89 -5.40 7.93
CA TYR A 376 8.17 -6.12 8.03
C TYR A 376 8.13 -7.67 7.98
N LYS A 377 6.95 -8.26 8.04
CA LYS A 377 6.69 -9.69 7.89
C LYS A 377 6.43 -10.12 6.44
N ASN A 378 5.77 -9.26 5.65
CA ASN A 378 5.26 -9.56 4.31
C ASN A 378 5.64 -8.43 3.33
N ILE A 379 6.42 -8.76 2.31
CA ILE A 379 6.76 -7.85 1.21
C ILE A 379 5.84 -8.16 0.04
N ASP A 380 5.13 -7.14 -0.46
CA ASP A 380 4.37 -7.19 -1.71
C ASP A 380 4.86 -6.04 -2.61
N THR A 381 5.41 -6.37 -3.77
CA THR A 381 6.10 -5.43 -4.65
C THR A 381 5.89 -5.77 -6.13
N SER A 382 6.21 -4.83 -7.01
CA SER A 382 6.35 -5.03 -8.45
C SER A 382 7.81 -5.30 -8.82
N THR A 383 8.05 -5.90 -10.00
CA THR A 383 9.39 -6.32 -10.45
C THR A 383 10.38 -5.14 -10.54
N ASP A 384 9.95 -3.97 -10.99
CA ASP A 384 10.76 -2.74 -11.10
C ASP A 384 11.31 -2.23 -9.76
N LYS A 385 10.63 -2.56 -8.65
CA LYS A 385 11.02 -2.12 -7.29
C LYS A 385 11.90 -3.12 -6.54
N VAL A 386 12.13 -4.31 -7.08
CA VAL A 386 12.96 -5.34 -6.43
C VAL A 386 14.39 -4.84 -6.21
N THR A 387 14.93 -4.04 -7.12
CA THR A 387 16.28 -3.46 -7.00
C THR A 387 16.36 -2.41 -5.89
N GLU A 388 15.31 -1.61 -5.68
CA GLU A 388 15.20 -0.67 -4.53
C GLU A 388 15.24 -1.46 -3.22
N ILE A 389 14.46 -2.54 -3.13
CA ILE A 389 14.40 -3.42 -1.95
C ILE A 389 15.76 -4.09 -1.71
N SER A 390 16.38 -4.65 -2.73
CA SER A 390 17.69 -5.31 -2.60
C SER A 390 18.77 -4.34 -2.12
N THR A 391 18.82 -3.13 -2.69
CA THR A 391 19.76 -2.09 -2.25
C THR A 391 19.52 -1.70 -0.79
N ALA A 392 18.25 -1.50 -0.40
CA ALA A 392 17.87 -1.21 0.97
C ALA A 392 18.26 -2.33 1.96
N LEU A 393 18.14 -3.61 1.55
CA LEU A 393 18.51 -4.76 2.36
C LEU A 393 20.03 -4.98 2.44
N LEU A 394 20.76 -4.78 1.33
CA LEU A 394 22.23 -4.94 1.24
C LEU A 394 22.98 -3.88 2.06
N ASP A 395 22.42 -2.68 2.15
CA ASP A 395 23.01 -1.59 2.92
C ASP A 395 23.02 -1.85 4.44
N ASP A 396 22.14 -2.72 4.96
CA ASP A 396 22.13 -3.07 6.38
C ASP A 396 21.55 -4.46 6.70
N PRO A 397 22.33 -5.55 6.49
CA PRO A 397 21.87 -6.94 6.66
C PRO A 397 21.39 -7.28 8.07
N ALA A 398 21.83 -6.53 9.08
CA ALA A 398 21.46 -6.73 10.49
C ALA A 398 20.11 -6.08 10.87
N SER A 399 19.54 -5.23 10.00
CA SER A 399 18.25 -4.56 10.21
C SER A 399 17.07 -5.23 9.51
N ILE A 400 17.36 -6.27 8.73
CA ILE A 400 16.37 -6.99 7.95
C ILE A 400 15.43 -7.69 8.94
N PRO A 401 14.13 -7.35 8.97
CA PRO A 401 13.17 -8.00 9.84
C PRO A 401 13.00 -9.49 9.50
N GLN A 402 12.27 -10.24 10.33
CA GLN A 402 11.86 -11.61 10.02
C GLN A 402 10.82 -11.62 8.88
N ILE A 403 11.29 -11.48 7.64
CA ILE A 403 10.45 -11.58 6.44
C ILE A 403 10.00 -13.03 6.33
N GLU A 404 8.69 -13.25 6.50
CA GLU A 404 8.06 -14.55 6.32
C GLU A 404 7.47 -14.71 4.93
N SER A 405 7.07 -13.62 4.25
CA SER A 405 6.47 -13.65 2.92
C SER A 405 7.10 -12.62 1.98
N PHE A 406 7.44 -13.04 0.76
CA PHE A 406 7.96 -12.18 -0.31
C PHE A 406 7.21 -12.45 -1.61
N ARG A 407 6.41 -11.46 -2.04
CA ARG A 407 5.60 -11.50 -3.25
C ARG A 407 6.05 -10.44 -4.26
N ILE A 408 6.21 -10.88 -5.50
CA ILE A 408 6.42 -10.05 -6.67
C ILE A 408 5.21 -10.24 -7.59
N THR A 409 4.49 -9.16 -7.87
CA THR A 409 3.30 -9.17 -8.75
C THR A 409 3.44 -8.10 -9.83
N ASP A 410 3.39 -8.51 -11.09
CA ASP A 410 3.33 -7.59 -12.23
C ASP A 410 1.91 -7.59 -12.84
N GLY A 411 1.23 -6.45 -12.73
CA GLY A 411 -0.01 -6.18 -13.46
C GLY A 411 0.26 -5.35 -14.71
N LEU A 412 -0.66 -5.38 -15.68
CA LEU A 412 -0.78 -4.28 -16.64
C LEU A 412 -0.94 -2.97 -15.84
N ASP A 413 -0.19 -1.93 -16.18
CA ASP A 413 -0.44 -0.60 -15.64
C ASP A 413 -1.90 -0.17 -15.91
N ASP A 414 -2.42 0.82 -15.17
CA ASP A 414 -3.78 1.36 -15.36
C ASP A 414 -4.05 1.87 -16.80
N THR A 415 -3.01 1.92 -17.64
CA THR A 415 -3.04 2.34 -19.05
C THR A 415 -3.03 1.18 -20.06
N GLY A 416 -2.80 -0.05 -19.61
CA GLY A 416 -2.73 -1.24 -20.47
C GLY A 416 -1.53 -1.32 -21.42
N ASP A 417 -0.50 -0.46 -21.25
CA ASP A 417 0.45 -0.15 -22.34
C ASP A 417 1.93 -0.44 -22.04
N THR A 418 2.36 -0.70 -20.79
CA THR A 418 3.78 -1.08 -20.54
C THR A 418 3.94 -2.49 -19.95
N ALA A 419 4.31 -3.43 -20.82
CA ALA A 419 4.81 -4.74 -20.39
C ALA A 419 6.20 -4.58 -19.74
N VAL A 420 6.47 -5.33 -18.66
CA VAL A 420 7.79 -5.37 -18.02
C VAL A 420 8.82 -5.85 -19.04
N THR A 421 9.88 -5.06 -19.24
CA THR A 421 10.94 -5.37 -20.21
C THR A 421 11.88 -6.46 -19.70
N GLU A 422 12.55 -7.17 -20.61
CA GLU A 422 13.56 -8.18 -20.28
C GLU A 422 14.67 -7.63 -19.37
N GLU A 423 15.08 -6.37 -19.59
CA GLU A 423 16.09 -5.70 -18.76
C GLU A 423 15.63 -5.52 -17.30
N VAL A 424 14.36 -5.21 -17.10
CA VAL A 424 13.78 -5.06 -15.75
C VAL A 424 13.70 -6.41 -15.04
N VAL A 425 13.29 -7.48 -15.75
CA VAL A 425 13.28 -8.86 -15.19
C VAL A 425 14.70 -9.31 -14.83
N PHE A 426 15.69 -9.03 -15.68
CA PHE A 426 17.08 -9.38 -15.43
C PHE A 426 17.67 -8.62 -14.23
N SER A 427 17.44 -7.31 -14.17
CA SER A 427 17.85 -6.45 -13.05
C SER A 427 17.24 -6.93 -11.73
N ALA A 428 15.93 -7.19 -11.74
CA ALA A 428 15.22 -7.74 -10.59
C ALA A 428 15.74 -9.12 -10.18
N SER A 429 16.09 -9.99 -11.13
CA SER A 429 16.65 -11.32 -10.85
C SER A 429 17.99 -11.23 -10.11
N ASN A 430 18.89 -10.36 -10.56
CA ASN A 430 20.18 -10.14 -9.88
C ASN A 430 19.99 -9.56 -8.47
N ALA A 431 19.08 -8.60 -8.35
CA ALA A 431 18.71 -8.02 -7.07
C ALA A 431 18.11 -9.07 -6.11
N LEU A 432 17.22 -9.93 -6.62
CA LEU A 432 16.48 -10.92 -5.84
C LEU A 432 17.36 -12.06 -5.34
N GLU A 433 18.35 -12.50 -6.11
CA GLU A 433 19.34 -13.48 -5.66
C GLU A 433 19.91 -13.09 -4.30
N HIS A 434 20.37 -11.84 -4.18
CA HIS A 434 20.97 -11.29 -2.96
C HIS A 434 19.95 -11.25 -1.81
N VAL A 435 18.72 -10.87 -2.11
CA VAL A 435 17.61 -10.86 -1.13
C VAL A 435 17.38 -12.27 -0.59
N LEU A 436 17.13 -13.25 -1.46
CA LEU A 436 16.82 -14.62 -1.08
C LEU A 436 17.96 -15.31 -0.32
N GLN A 437 19.22 -15.08 -0.72
CA GLN A 437 20.38 -15.57 0.03
C GLN A 437 20.45 -14.96 1.43
N THR A 438 20.10 -13.68 1.55
CA THR A 438 20.08 -12.99 2.84
C THR A 438 18.96 -13.50 3.73
N LEU A 439 17.75 -13.67 3.19
CA LEU A 439 16.60 -14.26 3.89
C LEU A 439 16.86 -15.72 4.31
N SER A 440 17.55 -16.50 3.48
CA SER A 440 17.95 -17.87 3.80
C SER A 440 18.83 -17.94 5.04
N LYS A 441 19.78 -17.01 5.20
CA LYS A 441 20.62 -16.92 6.40
C LYS A 441 19.80 -16.63 7.67
N GLN A 442 18.66 -15.96 7.54
CA GLN A 442 17.77 -15.68 8.66
C GLN A 442 16.86 -16.85 9.01
N GLY A 443 16.48 -17.65 8.02
CA GLY A 443 15.69 -18.87 8.22
C GLY A 443 14.21 -18.62 8.50
N HIS A 444 13.64 -17.50 8.01
CA HIS A 444 12.25 -17.11 8.28
C HIS A 444 11.33 -17.09 7.04
N LEU A 445 11.86 -17.17 5.82
CA LEU A 445 11.06 -17.11 4.59
C LEU A 445 10.16 -18.35 4.45
N LYS A 446 8.89 -18.20 4.80
CA LYS A 446 7.87 -19.24 4.68
C LYS A 446 7.17 -19.19 3.33
N GLU A 447 7.16 -18.06 2.65
CA GLU A 447 6.35 -17.88 1.46
C GLU A 447 7.08 -17.06 0.40
N PHE A 448 7.04 -17.59 -0.82
CA PHE A 448 7.60 -16.92 -1.96
C PHE A 448 6.62 -16.97 -3.13
N GLU A 449 6.40 -15.81 -3.74
CA GLU A 449 5.53 -15.66 -4.89
C GLU A 449 6.17 -14.74 -5.94
N TRP A 450 6.19 -15.19 -7.19
CA TRP A 450 6.50 -14.36 -8.34
C TRP A 450 5.53 -14.68 -9.48
N THR A 451 4.58 -13.79 -9.72
CA THR A 451 3.51 -13.96 -10.73
C THR A 451 3.27 -12.68 -11.52
N GLY A 452 2.79 -12.76 -12.78
CA GLY A 452 2.46 -11.56 -13.55
C GLY A 452 1.88 -11.81 -14.94
N THR A 453 1.10 -10.85 -15.44
CA THR A 453 0.36 -10.96 -16.72
C THR A 453 1.17 -10.60 -17.97
N CYS A 454 2.39 -10.08 -17.83
CA CYS A 454 3.24 -9.70 -18.97
C CYS A 454 4.27 -10.77 -19.34
N ILE A 455 4.29 -11.89 -18.61
CA ILE A 455 5.26 -12.98 -18.80
C ILE A 455 4.92 -13.84 -20.03
N PHE A 456 3.67 -13.77 -20.52
CA PHE A 456 3.10 -14.69 -21.51
C PHE A 456 3.73 -14.69 -22.91
N TYR A 457 4.51 -13.67 -23.28
CA TYR A 457 5.05 -13.55 -24.65
C TYR A 457 6.48 -13.02 -24.72
N THR A 458 7.20 -12.98 -23.60
CA THR A 458 8.58 -12.47 -23.58
C THR A 458 9.57 -13.63 -23.53
N THR A 459 10.68 -13.52 -24.27
CA THR A 459 11.83 -14.44 -24.19
C THR A 459 12.66 -14.23 -22.90
N SER A 460 12.18 -13.40 -21.98
CA SER A 460 12.85 -13.11 -20.71
C SER A 460 12.99 -14.37 -19.86
N HIS A 461 13.98 -14.42 -18.99
CA HIS A 461 14.20 -15.53 -18.07
C HIS A 461 14.78 -15.01 -16.75
N ARG A 462 14.49 -15.69 -15.64
CA ARG A 462 15.16 -15.42 -14.36
C ARG A 462 16.57 -15.96 -14.38
N SER A 463 17.46 -15.26 -13.69
CA SER A 463 18.82 -15.74 -13.45
C SER A 463 18.81 -17.13 -12.79
N PRO A 464 19.63 -18.10 -13.25
CA PRO A 464 19.82 -19.40 -12.61
C PRO A 464 20.07 -19.31 -11.09
N LEU A 465 20.74 -18.23 -10.65
CA LEU A 465 21.12 -18.03 -9.24
C LEU A 465 19.91 -17.77 -8.32
N VAL A 466 18.80 -17.25 -8.86
CA VAL A 466 17.55 -17.08 -8.11
C VAL A 466 17.03 -18.43 -7.65
N TRP A 467 17.14 -19.44 -8.50
CA TRP A 467 16.69 -20.80 -8.23
C TRP A 467 17.51 -21.46 -7.12
N ASP A 468 18.83 -21.32 -7.17
CA ASP A 468 19.72 -21.81 -6.12
C ASP A 468 19.43 -21.12 -4.77
N ALA A 469 19.22 -19.81 -4.79
CA ALA A 469 18.88 -19.05 -3.59
C ALA A 469 17.51 -19.43 -3.02
N LEU A 470 16.53 -19.74 -3.86
CA LEU A 470 15.22 -20.21 -3.44
C LEU A 470 15.30 -21.64 -2.85
N ALA A 471 16.07 -22.53 -3.48
CA ALA A 471 16.29 -23.90 -2.99
C ALA A 471 16.93 -23.90 -1.59
N ALA A 472 17.77 -22.91 -1.27
CA ALA A 472 18.33 -22.74 0.07
C ALA A 472 17.27 -22.51 1.17
N ASN A 473 16.05 -22.13 0.81
CA ASN A 473 14.91 -21.93 1.71
C ASN A 473 13.94 -23.13 1.75
N ALA A 474 14.15 -24.17 0.95
CA ALA A 474 13.19 -25.29 0.75
C ALA A 474 12.70 -25.98 2.04
N ARG A 475 13.53 -26.00 3.10
CA ARG A 475 13.18 -26.66 4.37
C ARG A 475 12.14 -25.92 5.21
N ILE A 476 12.03 -24.61 5.03
CA ILE A 476 11.17 -23.72 5.82
C ILE A 476 10.00 -23.17 4.98
N LEU A 477 10.10 -23.26 3.66
CA LEU A 477 9.09 -22.76 2.74
C LEU A 477 7.78 -23.55 2.87
N GLU A 478 6.71 -22.88 3.27
CA GLU A 478 5.36 -23.40 3.44
C GLU A 478 4.49 -23.15 2.19
N ARG A 479 4.72 -22.07 1.44
CA ARG A 479 4.03 -21.77 0.17
C ARG A 479 5.00 -21.33 -0.92
N LEU A 480 4.76 -21.82 -2.13
CA LEU A 480 5.50 -21.45 -3.32
C LEU A 480 4.55 -21.25 -4.50
N ASN A 481 4.53 -20.04 -5.05
CA ASN A 481 3.72 -19.66 -6.22
C ASN A 481 4.62 -19.08 -7.31
N LEU A 482 4.72 -19.76 -8.46
CA LEU A 482 5.62 -19.35 -9.52
C LEU A 482 4.90 -19.31 -10.87
N ALA A 483 5.01 -18.20 -11.58
CA ALA A 483 4.82 -18.14 -13.02
C ALA A 483 6.17 -18.33 -13.73
N PHE A 484 6.18 -19.13 -14.79
CA PHE A 484 7.38 -19.45 -15.57
C PHE A 484 7.45 -18.64 -16.85
N PHE A 485 8.68 -18.37 -17.28
CA PHE A 485 8.99 -17.83 -18.60
C PHE A 485 9.41 -18.94 -19.57
N CYS A 486 9.37 -18.70 -20.88
CA CYS A 486 9.60 -19.73 -21.90
C CYS A 486 10.98 -20.43 -21.81
N GLU A 487 12.04 -19.72 -21.41
CA GLU A 487 13.44 -20.21 -21.45
C GLU A 487 14.01 -20.67 -20.09
N GLU A 488 13.16 -21.11 -19.15
CA GLU A 488 13.59 -21.43 -17.78
C GLU A 488 13.77 -22.92 -17.45
N GLU A 489 13.48 -23.83 -18.38
CA GLU A 489 13.43 -25.28 -18.14
C GLU A 489 14.73 -25.82 -17.51
N ALA A 490 15.88 -25.47 -18.08
CA ALA A 490 17.18 -25.96 -17.62
C ALA A 490 17.50 -25.54 -16.16
N SER A 491 17.18 -24.29 -15.81
CA SER A 491 17.37 -23.76 -14.45
C SER A 491 16.39 -24.38 -13.45
N PHE A 492 15.16 -24.65 -13.90
CA PHE A 492 14.14 -25.29 -13.09
C PHE A 492 14.49 -26.76 -12.75
N ILE A 493 15.08 -27.52 -13.68
CA ILE A 493 15.54 -28.90 -13.42
C ILE A 493 16.51 -28.97 -12.23
N ALA A 494 17.44 -28.01 -12.16
CA ALA A 494 18.39 -27.93 -11.06
C ALA A 494 17.68 -27.66 -9.72
N PHE A 495 16.75 -26.70 -9.70
CA PHE A 495 15.91 -26.40 -8.54
C PHE A 495 15.11 -27.62 -8.04
N ALA A 496 14.45 -28.31 -8.97
CA ALA A 496 13.62 -29.48 -8.70
C ALA A 496 14.43 -30.64 -8.10
N SER A 497 15.73 -30.71 -8.38
CA SER A 497 16.62 -31.80 -7.97
C SER A 497 17.36 -31.56 -6.65
N ASN A 498 17.37 -30.32 -6.13
CA ASN A 498 18.35 -29.89 -5.12
C ASN A 498 17.91 -29.98 -3.63
N ALA A 499 16.62 -30.14 -3.28
CA ALA A 499 16.22 -30.15 -1.86
C ALA A 499 14.87 -30.81 -1.55
N PRO A 500 14.69 -31.39 -0.35
CA PRO A 500 13.39 -31.89 0.10
C PRO A 500 12.52 -30.79 0.71
N TYR A 501 11.32 -30.59 0.15
CA TYR A 501 10.37 -29.54 0.53
C TYR A 501 9.39 -30.01 1.63
N TYR A 502 9.90 -30.36 2.81
CA TYR A 502 9.08 -30.91 3.91
C TYR A 502 8.11 -29.90 4.54
N ALA A 503 8.45 -28.61 4.57
CA ALA A 503 7.55 -27.58 5.10
C ALA A 503 6.43 -27.21 4.13
N LEU A 504 6.58 -27.52 2.84
CA LEU A 504 5.66 -27.07 1.80
C LEU A 504 4.26 -27.65 2.01
N ARG A 505 3.26 -26.77 2.00
CA ARG A 505 1.82 -27.08 2.13
C ARG A 505 1.07 -26.68 0.87
N SER A 506 1.47 -25.60 0.22
CA SER A 506 0.85 -25.09 -1.01
C SER A 506 1.90 -24.93 -2.10
N LEU A 507 1.60 -25.44 -3.29
CA LEU A 507 2.41 -25.26 -4.49
C LEU A 507 1.54 -24.84 -5.66
N ARG A 508 1.85 -23.70 -6.28
CA ARG A 508 1.30 -23.29 -7.58
C ARG A 508 2.42 -23.18 -8.59
N LEU A 509 2.30 -23.94 -9.67
CA LEU A 509 3.15 -23.85 -10.85
C LEU A 509 2.29 -23.36 -12.02
N ASP A 510 2.58 -22.15 -12.47
CA ASP A 510 1.93 -21.51 -13.60
C ASP A 510 2.87 -21.60 -14.82
N LEU A 511 2.66 -22.67 -15.58
CA LEU A 511 3.46 -23.11 -16.72
C LEU A 511 2.81 -22.68 -18.04
N ASP A 512 1.91 -21.70 -18.06
CA ASP A 512 1.19 -21.32 -19.29
C ASP A 512 2.13 -20.91 -20.45
N ALA A 513 3.28 -20.32 -20.13
CA ALA A 513 4.33 -19.97 -21.11
C ALA A 513 5.33 -21.11 -21.42
N ALA A 514 5.20 -22.28 -20.79
CA ALA A 514 6.12 -23.42 -20.89
C ALA A 514 5.85 -24.31 -22.12
N HIS A 515 5.59 -23.70 -23.27
CA HIS A 515 5.29 -24.38 -24.52
C HIS A 515 6.43 -25.33 -24.93
N GLY A 516 6.15 -26.63 -25.05
CA GLY A 516 7.12 -27.63 -25.52
C GLY A 516 8.17 -28.07 -24.49
N TRP A 517 8.00 -27.73 -23.22
CA TRP A 517 8.86 -28.26 -22.14
C TRP A 517 8.68 -29.78 -21.98
N ASP A 518 9.73 -30.48 -21.56
CA ASP A 518 9.64 -31.89 -21.15
C ASP A 518 9.20 -31.98 -19.68
N GLY A 519 7.93 -32.27 -19.48
CA GLY A 519 7.29 -32.39 -18.18
C GLY A 519 7.82 -33.56 -17.33
N SER A 520 8.61 -34.48 -17.88
CA SER A 520 9.28 -35.52 -17.07
C SER A 520 10.21 -34.91 -16.01
N ASN A 521 10.72 -33.70 -16.26
CA ASN A 521 11.54 -32.92 -15.35
C ASN A 521 10.80 -32.44 -14.09
N LEU A 522 9.48 -32.30 -14.14
CA LEU A 522 8.65 -31.91 -12.99
C LEU A 522 8.51 -33.06 -11.96
N LEU A 523 8.75 -34.31 -12.38
CA LEU A 523 8.50 -35.49 -11.57
C LEU A 523 9.33 -35.50 -10.28
N ASN A 524 10.58 -35.03 -10.32
CA ASN A 524 11.48 -35.03 -9.16
C ASN A 524 10.94 -34.13 -8.04
N LEU A 525 10.50 -32.92 -8.40
CA LEU A 525 9.87 -32.01 -7.47
C LEU A 525 8.58 -32.62 -6.93
N LEU A 526 7.65 -32.98 -7.82
CA LEU A 526 6.30 -33.45 -7.46
C LEU A 526 6.31 -34.76 -6.64
N SER A 527 7.26 -35.65 -6.91
CA SER A 527 7.43 -36.89 -6.13
C SER A 527 8.01 -36.67 -4.74
N SER A 528 8.54 -35.47 -4.46
CA SER A 528 9.26 -35.12 -3.24
C SER A 528 8.49 -34.20 -2.29
N LEU A 529 7.14 -34.19 -2.38
CA LEU A 529 6.25 -33.27 -1.65
C LEU A 529 5.32 -34.00 -0.64
N PRO A 530 5.84 -34.61 0.43
CA PRO A 530 5.05 -35.51 1.30
C PRO A 530 3.98 -34.81 2.14
N HIS A 531 3.98 -33.48 2.22
CA HIS A 531 3.08 -32.71 3.08
C HIS A 531 2.24 -31.65 2.36
N VAL A 532 2.31 -31.61 1.03
CA VAL A 532 1.49 -30.69 0.24
C VAL A 532 0.02 -31.06 0.37
N THR A 533 -0.78 -30.07 0.73
CA THR A 533 -2.24 -30.15 0.86
C THR A 533 -2.95 -29.44 -0.29
N SER A 534 -2.29 -28.49 -0.96
CA SER A 534 -2.83 -27.77 -2.12
C SER A 534 -1.83 -27.74 -3.27
N LEU A 535 -2.28 -28.17 -4.44
CA LEU A 535 -1.52 -28.15 -5.69
C LEU A 535 -2.31 -27.40 -6.77
N SER A 536 -1.67 -26.47 -7.45
CA SER A 536 -2.17 -25.83 -8.66
C SER A 536 -1.19 -26.00 -9.80
N LEU A 537 -1.64 -26.63 -10.89
CA LEU A 537 -0.89 -26.80 -12.13
C LEU A 537 -1.66 -26.11 -13.25
N ILE A 538 -1.07 -25.08 -13.84
CA ILE A 538 -1.63 -24.36 -14.98
C ILE A 538 -0.70 -24.62 -16.15
N LEU A 539 -1.17 -25.38 -17.15
CA LEU A 539 -0.40 -25.77 -18.33
C LEU A 539 -0.73 -24.87 -19.52
N PRO A 540 0.15 -24.81 -20.55
CA PRO A 540 -0.07 -24.02 -21.76
C PRO A 540 -1.39 -24.33 -22.45
N THR A 541 -2.01 -23.30 -23.01
CA THR A 541 -3.33 -23.37 -23.65
C THR A 541 -3.36 -23.73 -25.14
N CYS A 542 -2.20 -23.90 -25.81
CA CYS A 542 -2.17 -24.20 -27.26
C CYS A 542 -1.34 -25.42 -27.70
N CYS A 543 -0.35 -25.87 -26.92
CA CYS A 543 0.52 -26.98 -27.32
C CYS A 543 1.04 -27.84 -26.15
N GLY A 544 0.46 -27.67 -24.94
CA GLY A 544 0.77 -28.47 -23.76
C GLY A 544 2.24 -28.46 -23.30
N VAL A 545 2.51 -29.26 -22.28
CA VAL A 545 3.85 -29.68 -21.84
C VAL A 545 4.03 -31.14 -22.28
N GLU A 546 5.10 -31.45 -23.00
CA GLU A 546 5.35 -32.81 -23.50
C GLU A 546 5.65 -33.76 -22.32
N ASN A 547 5.22 -35.02 -22.41
CA ASN A 547 5.59 -36.08 -21.44
C ASN A 547 5.30 -35.80 -19.95
N LEU A 548 4.37 -34.91 -19.58
CA LEU A 548 4.05 -34.61 -18.18
C LEU A 548 3.54 -35.87 -17.43
N PRO A 549 4.30 -36.44 -16.48
CA PRO A 549 3.91 -37.68 -15.83
C PRO A 549 2.96 -37.41 -14.66
N LEU A 550 1.70 -37.84 -14.78
CA LEU A 550 0.77 -37.87 -13.65
C LEU A 550 0.97 -39.11 -12.75
N SER A 551 2.19 -39.67 -12.69
CA SER A 551 2.49 -40.93 -11.99
C SER A 551 2.90 -40.76 -10.52
N PHE A 552 3.02 -39.54 -10.01
CA PHE A 552 3.38 -39.28 -8.61
C PHE A 552 2.20 -39.44 -7.64
N THR A 553 2.47 -39.36 -6.33
CA THR A 553 1.44 -39.44 -5.28
C THR A 553 1.73 -38.43 -4.17
N LEU A 554 0.71 -37.67 -3.79
CA LEU A 554 0.73 -36.65 -2.74
C LEU A 554 -0.22 -37.07 -1.61
N PRO A 555 0.28 -37.74 -0.54
CA PRO A 555 -0.58 -38.40 0.45
C PRO A 555 -1.55 -37.48 1.20
N LYS A 556 -1.21 -36.19 1.32
CA LYS A 556 -2.00 -35.19 2.06
C LYS A 556 -2.79 -34.24 1.17
N LEU A 557 -2.83 -34.48 -0.15
CA LEU A 557 -3.49 -33.58 -1.09
C LEU A 557 -4.99 -33.47 -0.79
N GLN A 558 -5.45 -32.24 -0.59
CA GLN A 558 -6.84 -31.88 -0.28
C GLN A 558 -7.44 -30.97 -1.36
N THR A 559 -6.63 -30.11 -1.97
CA THR A 559 -7.04 -29.17 -3.01
C THR A 559 -6.21 -29.38 -4.27
N LEU A 560 -6.86 -29.55 -5.41
CA LEU A 560 -6.22 -29.66 -6.72
C LEU A 560 -6.84 -28.66 -7.70
N VAL A 561 -5.99 -27.83 -8.31
CA VAL A 561 -6.33 -27.02 -9.50
C VAL A 561 -5.50 -27.55 -10.65
N TYR A 562 -6.14 -27.90 -11.76
CA TYR A 562 -5.48 -28.39 -12.96
C TYR A 562 -6.10 -27.74 -14.19
N ARG A 563 -5.27 -27.05 -14.98
CA ARG A 563 -5.68 -26.38 -16.23
C ARG A 563 -4.80 -26.84 -17.40
N SER A 564 -5.41 -27.22 -18.52
CA SER A 564 -4.74 -27.72 -19.73
C SER A 564 -5.62 -27.53 -20.97
N CYS A 565 -5.03 -27.39 -22.16
CA CYS A 565 -5.74 -27.47 -23.46
C CYS A 565 -5.59 -28.83 -24.16
N GLU A 566 -6.23 -28.96 -25.33
CA GLU A 566 -6.22 -30.09 -26.27
C GLU A 566 -4.88 -30.83 -26.28
N MET A 567 -4.93 -32.11 -25.87
CA MET A 567 -3.88 -33.09 -26.11
C MET A 567 -4.31 -33.94 -27.30
N ASP A 568 -3.40 -34.20 -28.23
CA ASP A 568 -3.64 -35.06 -29.39
C ASP A 568 -4.32 -36.37 -28.98
N SER A 569 -5.37 -36.73 -29.74
CA SER A 569 -6.44 -37.68 -29.41
C SER A 569 -6.06 -39.16 -29.23
N ASP A 570 -4.78 -39.49 -29.10
CA ASP A 570 -4.28 -40.88 -29.26
C ASP A 570 -3.71 -41.53 -27.99
N GLN A 571 -3.83 -40.89 -26.81
CA GLN A 571 -3.47 -41.51 -25.53
C GLN A 571 -4.66 -41.53 -24.56
N GLU A 572 -5.07 -42.73 -24.11
CA GLU A 572 -5.94 -42.87 -22.93
C GLU A 572 -5.28 -42.10 -21.77
N PRO A 573 -5.93 -41.07 -21.21
CA PRO A 573 -5.23 -40.18 -20.32
C PRO A 573 -4.94 -40.89 -18.98
N PRO A 574 -3.73 -40.77 -18.40
CA PRO A 574 -3.34 -41.34 -17.10
C PRO A 574 -4.10 -40.75 -15.88
N ASN A 575 -5.22 -40.06 -16.13
CA ASN A 575 -5.83 -39.02 -15.31
C ASN A 575 -6.78 -39.55 -14.21
N SER A 576 -7.57 -40.59 -14.48
CA SER A 576 -8.48 -41.21 -13.50
C SER A 576 -7.70 -42.04 -12.47
N THR A 577 -6.61 -42.68 -12.92
CA THR A 577 -5.63 -43.36 -12.04
C THR A 577 -4.87 -42.37 -11.16
N PHE A 578 -4.67 -41.13 -11.62
CA PHE A 578 -4.13 -40.07 -10.78
C PHE A 578 -5.11 -39.70 -9.66
N LEU A 579 -6.36 -39.37 -9.98
CA LEU A 579 -7.35 -39.00 -8.96
C LEU A 579 -7.58 -40.11 -7.93
N SER A 580 -7.66 -41.37 -8.35
CA SER A 580 -7.87 -42.52 -7.45
C SER A 580 -6.74 -42.73 -6.43
N ARG A 581 -5.52 -42.26 -6.73
CA ARG A 581 -4.38 -42.25 -5.78
C ARG A 581 -4.45 -41.11 -4.76
N HIS A 582 -5.37 -40.16 -4.94
CA HIS A 582 -5.53 -38.99 -4.08
C HIS A 582 -6.95 -38.89 -3.49
N PRO A 583 -7.42 -39.92 -2.75
CA PRO A 583 -8.79 -39.97 -2.24
C PRO A 583 -9.11 -38.91 -1.17
N ASN A 584 -8.10 -38.19 -0.67
CA ASN A 584 -8.22 -37.12 0.33
C ASN A 584 -8.63 -35.77 -0.27
N ILE A 585 -8.70 -35.65 -1.61
CA ILE A 585 -9.11 -34.41 -2.27
C ILE A 585 -10.56 -34.08 -1.85
N THR A 586 -10.72 -32.89 -1.28
CA THR A 586 -12.00 -32.29 -0.89
C THR A 586 -12.40 -31.14 -1.81
N SER A 587 -11.44 -30.50 -2.50
CA SER A 587 -11.66 -29.42 -3.46
C SER A 587 -10.93 -29.70 -4.76
N LEU A 588 -11.65 -29.64 -5.89
CA LEU A 588 -11.14 -29.94 -7.21
C LEU A 588 -11.55 -28.85 -8.19
N SER A 589 -10.60 -28.35 -8.98
CA SER A 589 -10.81 -27.39 -10.05
C SER A 589 -10.15 -27.92 -11.31
N LEU A 590 -10.97 -28.27 -12.31
CA LEU A 590 -10.53 -28.83 -13.58
C LEU A 590 -10.96 -27.90 -14.72
N HIS A 591 -9.95 -27.43 -15.46
CA HIS A 591 -10.08 -26.54 -16.59
C HIS A 591 -9.43 -27.23 -17.80
N THR A 592 -10.10 -28.27 -18.31
CA THR A 592 -9.56 -29.15 -19.36
C THR A 592 -10.71 -29.87 -20.07
N ASP A 593 -10.47 -30.19 -21.34
CA ASP A 593 -11.28 -31.03 -22.22
C ASP A 593 -11.06 -32.55 -21.98
N GLN A 594 -10.10 -32.93 -21.14
CA GLN A 594 -9.83 -34.33 -20.84
C GLN A 594 -10.89 -34.95 -19.91
N GLY A 595 -11.36 -36.15 -20.27
CA GLY A 595 -12.31 -36.91 -19.46
C GLY A 595 -11.68 -37.47 -18.18
N PHE A 596 -11.80 -36.75 -17.06
CA PHE A 596 -11.53 -37.28 -15.72
C PHE A 596 -12.76 -38.02 -15.18
N ASP A 597 -12.59 -39.24 -14.64
CA ASP A 597 -13.66 -39.88 -13.87
C ASP A 597 -13.74 -39.27 -12.46
N ILE A 598 -14.78 -38.47 -12.24
CA ILE A 598 -15.09 -37.81 -10.97
C ILE A 598 -16.25 -38.56 -10.31
N SER A 599 -15.98 -39.80 -9.89
CA SER A 599 -16.94 -40.67 -9.20
C SER A 599 -16.60 -40.80 -7.71
N ASP A 600 -17.49 -41.39 -6.92
CA ASP A 600 -17.18 -41.73 -5.54
C ASP A 600 -16.10 -42.83 -5.42
N ALA A 601 -15.86 -43.59 -6.51
CA ALA A 601 -14.79 -44.58 -6.56
C ALA A 601 -13.41 -43.92 -6.65
N THR A 602 -13.29 -42.79 -7.37
CA THR A 602 -12.04 -42.04 -7.52
C THR A 602 -11.86 -41.00 -6.42
N LEU A 603 -12.91 -40.26 -6.06
CA LEU A 603 -12.85 -39.11 -5.15
C LEU A 603 -13.96 -39.14 -4.07
N PRO A 604 -13.90 -40.07 -3.12
CA PRO A 604 -14.97 -40.28 -2.11
C PRO A 604 -15.16 -39.12 -1.12
N ASN A 605 -14.21 -38.18 -1.02
CA ASN A 605 -14.26 -37.07 -0.08
C ASN A 605 -14.55 -35.70 -0.72
N LEU A 606 -14.77 -35.65 -2.04
CA LEU A 606 -14.96 -34.39 -2.75
C LEU A 606 -16.20 -33.64 -2.22
N ARG A 607 -16.03 -32.33 -2.04
CA ARG A 607 -17.05 -31.42 -1.50
C ARG A 607 -17.15 -30.11 -2.26
N ALA A 608 -16.07 -29.68 -2.90
CA ALA A 608 -16.03 -28.51 -3.78
C ALA A 608 -15.56 -28.93 -5.18
N LEU A 609 -16.27 -28.48 -6.21
CA LEU A 609 -15.93 -28.73 -7.62
C LEU A 609 -15.99 -27.43 -8.42
N SER A 610 -14.96 -27.14 -9.19
CA SER A 610 -14.91 -26.09 -10.21
C SER A 610 -14.70 -26.73 -11.58
N TYR A 611 -15.54 -26.40 -12.56
CA TYR A 611 -15.57 -27.10 -13.85
C TYR A 611 -15.93 -26.19 -15.03
N ASP A 612 -15.18 -26.31 -16.14
CA ASP A 612 -15.22 -25.41 -17.31
C ASP A 612 -16.17 -25.81 -18.43
N GLN A 613 -16.45 -27.10 -18.63
CA GLN A 613 -17.27 -27.55 -19.76
C GLN A 613 -18.29 -28.60 -19.32
N PHE A 614 -19.50 -28.17 -19.00
CA PHE A 614 -20.65 -29.06 -18.82
C PHE A 614 -21.22 -29.47 -20.20
N GLU A 615 -20.42 -30.10 -21.06
CA GLU A 615 -21.00 -30.84 -22.18
C GLU A 615 -21.60 -32.14 -21.65
N LEU A 616 -22.91 -32.11 -21.41
CA LEU A 616 -23.71 -33.29 -21.10
C LEU A 616 -23.85 -34.15 -22.37
N SER A 617 -22.76 -34.76 -22.85
CA SER A 617 -22.92 -36.01 -23.59
C SER A 617 -23.40 -37.09 -22.59
N GLU A 618 -24.24 -38.01 -23.05
CA GLU A 618 -24.86 -39.08 -22.23
C GLU A 618 -23.85 -39.94 -21.42
N SER A 619 -22.54 -39.78 -21.66
CA SER A 619 -21.42 -40.46 -21.00
C SER A 619 -21.07 -39.98 -19.58
N HIS A 620 -21.49 -38.79 -19.12
CA HIS A 620 -21.09 -38.23 -17.80
C HIS A 620 -22.04 -38.57 -16.63
N SER A 621 -22.84 -39.63 -16.76
CA SER A 621 -23.72 -40.19 -15.72
C SER A 621 -23.11 -40.39 -14.31
N PRO A 622 -21.79 -40.67 -14.12
CA PRO A 622 -21.22 -40.90 -12.79
C PRO A 622 -21.26 -39.70 -11.84
N LEU A 623 -21.18 -38.47 -12.36
CA LEU A 623 -21.19 -37.24 -11.56
C LEU A 623 -22.50 -37.05 -10.78
N PHE A 624 -23.63 -37.52 -11.34
CA PHE A 624 -24.97 -37.30 -10.79
C PHE A 624 -25.44 -38.37 -9.80
N SER A 625 -24.62 -39.40 -9.55
CA SER A 625 -24.99 -40.55 -8.71
C SER A 625 -24.16 -40.66 -7.41
N ARG A 626 -23.63 -39.53 -6.95
CA ARG A 626 -22.75 -39.48 -5.77
C ARG A 626 -23.52 -39.69 -4.46
N SER A 627 -22.97 -40.54 -3.59
CA SER A 627 -23.44 -40.78 -2.23
C SER A 627 -23.21 -39.60 -1.28
N ARG A 628 -22.19 -38.78 -1.56
CA ARG A 628 -21.89 -37.55 -0.82
C ARG A 628 -22.07 -36.34 -1.74
N PRO A 629 -23.06 -35.47 -1.47
CA PRO A 629 -23.33 -34.32 -2.32
C PRO A 629 -22.28 -33.21 -2.13
N LEU A 630 -22.04 -32.45 -3.21
CA LEU A 630 -21.21 -31.26 -3.14
C LEU A 630 -21.87 -30.17 -2.27
N VAL A 631 -21.02 -29.37 -1.63
CA VAL A 631 -21.42 -28.18 -0.85
C VAL A 631 -20.95 -26.89 -1.49
N HIS A 632 -19.98 -26.95 -2.41
CA HIS A 632 -19.51 -25.82 -3.21
C HIS A 632 -19.41 -26.26 -4.68
N LEU A 633 -19.99 -25.47 -5.57
CA LEU A 633 -19.90 -25.66 -7.01
C LEU A 633 -19.51 -24.33 -7.68
N ARG A 634 -18.46 -24.35 -8.49
CA ARG A 634 -18.05 -23.25 -9.36
C ARG A 634 -18.20 -23.66 -10.82
N LEU A 635 -18.83 -22.79 -11.60
CA LEU A 635 -19.19 -22.98 -12.99
C LEU A 635 -18.52 -21.89 -13.84
N HIS A 636 -17.83 -22.23 -14.92
CA HIS A 636 -17.11 -21.29 -15.80
C HIS A 636 -17.59 -21.31 -17.26
N ASN A 637 -17.49 -20.17 -17.95
CA ASN A 637 -17.49 -20.02 -19.42
C ASN A 637 -18.64 -20.70 -20.22
N TYR A 638 -19.87 -20.67 -19.71
CA TYR A 638 -21.03 -21.26 -20.39
C TYR A 638 -21.62 -20.39 -21.49
N LEU A 639 -21.72 -20.90 -22.72
CA LEU A 639 -22.69 -20.38 -23.69
C LEU A 639 -24.12 -20.56 -23.14
N PRO A 640 -25.08 -19.67 -23.45
CA PRO A 640 -26.46 -19.80 -22.95
C PRO A 640 -27.14 -21.13 -23.28
N SER A 641 -26.68 -21.87 -24.30
CA SER A 641 -27.15 -23.21 -24.67
C SER A 641 -26.52 -24.35 -23.87
N GLU A 642 -25.39 -24.11 -23.19
CA GLU A 642 -24.56 -25.11 -22.50
C GLU A 642 -24.70 -25.03 -20.97
N PHE A 643 -25.47 -24.06 -20.48
CA PHE A 643 -25.68 -23.90 -19.06
C PHE A 643 -26.37 -25.14 -18.48
N PRO A 644 -25.85 -25.72 -17.37
CA PRO A 644 -26.42 -26.94 -16.81
C PRO A 644 -27.89 -26.76 -16.48
N ARG A 645 -28.73 -27.75 -16.81
CA ARG A 645 -30.15 -27.65 -16.44
C ARG A 645 -30.24 -27.66 -14.92
N LYS A 646 -31.25 -26.96 -14.42
CA LYS A 646 -31.56 -26.86 -13.00
C LYS A 646 -31.56 -28.21 -12.27
N GLU A 647 -32.18 -29.23 -12.88
CA GLU A 647 -32.29 -30.58 -12.31
C GLU A 647 -30.92 -31.28 -12.19
N ASP A 648 -30.01 -30.99 -13.10
CA ASP A 648 -28.67 -31.58 -13.11
C ASP A 648 -27.85 -31.03 -11.92
N ILE A 649 -27.91 -29.72 -11.67
CA ILE A 649 -27.24 -29.09 -10.51
C ILE A 649 -27.83 -29.61 -9.19
N GLU A 650 -29.15 -29.78 -9.12
CA GLU A 650 -29.82 -30.31 -7.92
C GLU A 650 -29.44 -31.75 -7.60
N ASN A 651 -29.35 -32.61 -8.62
CA ASN A 651 -28.94 -33.99 -8.46
C ASN A 651 -27.48 -34.08 -7.98
N LEU A 652 -26.61 -33.20 -8.50
CA LEU A 652 -25.20 -33.15 -8.14
C LEU A 652 -24.95 -32.57 -6.74
N ALA A 653 -25.70 -31.53 -6.35
CA ALA A 653 -25.44 -30.74 -5.14
C ALA A 653 -26.72 -30.41 -4.34
N PRO A 654 -27.47 -31.41 -3.84
CA PRO A 654 -28.69 -31.17 -3.04
C PRO A 654 -28.42 -30.48 -1.69
N ARG A 655 -27.16 -30.34 -1.28
CA ARG A 655 -26.73 -29.64 -0.05
C ARG A 655 -25.84 -28.44 -0.34
N LEU A 656 -25.94 -27.87 -1.55
CA LEU A 656 -25.15 -26.74 -1.99
C LEU A 656 -25.29 -25.57 -1.01
N ARG A 657 -24.14 -25.06 -0.56
CA ARG A 657 -24.04 -23.88 0.32
C ARG A 657 -23.37 -22.71 -0.39
N CYS A 658 -22.49 -22.97 -1.35
CA CYS A 658 -21.84 -21.96 -2.17
C CYS A 658 -22.00 -22.30 -3.65
N LEU A 659 -22.53 -21.36 -4.43
CA LEU A 659 -22.58 -21.46 -5.89
C LEU A 659 -21.81 -20.27 -6.46
N GLU A 660 -20.79 -20.56 -7.26
CA GLU A 660 -20.02 -19.55 -7.97
C GLU A 660 -20.22 -19.71 -9.48
N ILE A 661 -20.44 -18.60 -10.19
CA ILE A 661 -20.65 -18.62 -11.63
C ILE A 661 -19.77 -17.56 -12.29
N ASN A 662 -18.87 -17.97 -13.16
CA ASN A 662 -17.95 -17.12 -13.89
C ASN A 662 -18.42 -16.93 -15.34
N TYR A 663 -18.55 -15.67 -15.75
CA TYR A 663 -19.03 -15.24 -17.05
C TYR A 663 -18.14 -14.14 -17.63
N PHE A 664 -18.15 -13.98 -18.94
CA PHE A 664 -17.81 -12.68 -19.52
C PHE A 664 -18.90 -11.65 -19.21
N ILE A 665 -18.53 -10.37 -19.03
CA ILE A 665 -19.47 -9.28 -18.67
C ILE A 665 -20.71 -9.24 -19.59
N HIS A 666 -20.53 -9.43 -20.90
CA HIS A 666 -21.64 -9.43 -21.86
C HIS A 666 -22.58 -10.65 -21.66
N MET A 667 -22.02 -11.81 -21.31
CA MET A 667 -22.78 -13.03 -21.02
C MET A 667 -23.49 -12.96 -19.67
N PHE A 668 -22.91 -12.28 -18.68
CA PHE A 668 -23.58 -12.04 -17.41
C PHE A 668 -24.92 -11.32 -17.62
N ARG A 669 -24.92 -10.26 -18.44
CA ARG A 669 -26.12 -9.46 -18.74
C ARG A 669 -27.14 -10.21 -19.59
N GLN A 670 -26.70 -11.05 -20.53
CA GLN A 670 -27.57 -11.76 -21.47
C GLN A 670 -28.06 -13.12 -20.97
N CYS A 671 -27.27 -13.82 -20.16
CA CYS A 671 -27.45 -15.24 -19.86
C CYS A 671 -27.58 -15.49 -18.35
N ALA A 672 -26.64 -14.98 -17.55
CA ALA A 672 -26.60 -15.25 -16.11
C ALA A 672 -27.79 -14.67 -15.36
N LEU A 673 -28.05 -13.35 -15.53
CA LEU A 673 -29.15 -12.68 -14.85
C LEU A 673 -30.51 -13.31 -15.15
N PRO A 674 -30.85 -13.66 -16.42
CA PRO A 674 -32.04 -14.43 -16.72
C PRO A 674 -32.07 -15.83 -16.08
N ALA A 675 -30.99 -16.60 -16.18
CA ALA A 675 -30.91 -17.98 -15.69
C ALA A 675 -31.04 -18.08 -14.16
N LEU A 676 -30.61 -17.06 -13.41
CA LEU A 676 -30.79 -17.03 -11.95
C LEU A 676 -32.27 -17.11 -11.53
N ASN A 677 -33.21 -16.58 -12.32
CA ASN A 677 -34.63 -16.70 -11.99
C ASN A 677 -35.12 -18.15 -12.05
N ASP A 678 -34.53 -18.96 -12.93
CA ASP A 678 -34.89 -20.36 -13.03
C ASP A 678 -34.52 -21.12 -11.77
N PHE A 679 -33.55 -20.67 -10.97
CA PHE A 679 -33.09 -21.32 -9.73
C PHE A 679 -34.02 -21.18 -8.51
N SER A 680 -35.12 -20.44 -8.62
CA SER A 680 -36.03 -20.18 -7.50
C SER A 680 -36.51 -21.46 -6.78
N GLY A 681 -36.48 -21.43 -5.45
CA GLY A 681 -36.97 -22.48 -4.54
C GLY A 681 -36.13 -23.75 -4.45
N LYS A 682 -35.01 -23.86 -5.19
CA LYS A 682 -34.28 -25.12 -5.35
C LYS A 682 -32.94 -25.23 -4.61
N PHE A 683 -32.42 -24.12 -4.08
CA PHE A 683 -31.22 -24.10 -3.24
C PHE A 683 -31.50 -23.53 -1.83
N PRO A 684 -32.33 -24.19 -1.01
CA PRO A 684 -32.78 -23.67 0.29
C PRO A 684 -31.64 -23.55 1.33
N HIS A 685 -30.49 -24.16 1.06
CA HIS A 685 -29.31 -24.15 1.93
C HIS A 685 -28.18 -23.25 1.42
N LEU A 686 -28.40 -22.54 0.30
CA LEU A 686 -27.41 -21.64 -0.27
C LEU A 686 -27.16 -20.48 0.69
N ARG A 687 -25.92 -20.37 1.14
CA ARG A 687 -25.42 -19.29 2.01
C ARG A 687 -24.62 -18.26 1.23
N GLU A 688 -24.06 -18.66 0.10
CA GLU A 688 -23.29 -17.79 -0.77
C GLU A 688 -23.62 -17.98 -2.25
N LEU A 689 -23.75 -16.85 -2.94
CA LEU A 689 -23.80 -16.77 -4.39
C LEU A 689 -22.68 -15.85 -4.87
N GLY A 690 -21.73 -16.41 -5.61
CA GLY A 690 -20.65 -15.67 -6.25
C GLY A 690 -20.86 -15.56 -7.75
N ILE A 691 -20.60 -14.37 -8.28
CA ILE A 691 -20.63 -14.11 -9.71
C ILE A 691 -19.34 -13.40 -10.09
N THR A 692 -18.58 -14.00 -10.99
CA THR A 692 -17.40 -13.37 -11.58
C THR A 692 -17.75 -12.93 -12.99
N ALA A 693 -17.44 -11.69 -13.31
CA ALA A 693 -17.61 -11.09 -14.62
C ALA A 693 -16.24 -10.66 -15.14
N GLU A 694 -15.75 -11.36 -16.16
CA GLU A 694 -14.47 -11.05 -16.79
C GLU A 694 -14.69 -10.20 -18.06
N SER A 695 -13.82 -9.21 -18.25
CA SER A 695 -13.74 -8.48 -19.53
C SER A 695 -13.14 -9.42 -20.58
N GLY A 696 -13.98 -10.00 -21.43
CA GLY A 696 -13.50 -10.82 -22.55
C GLY A 696 -12.80 -9.97 -23.63
N ASN A 697 -12.10 -10.63 -24.56
CA ASN A 697 -11.41 -10.00 -25.70
C ASN A 697 -12.37 -9.53 -26.82
N THR A 698 -13.47 -8.88 -26.47
CA THR A 698 -14.44 -8.35 -27.45
C THR A 698 -14.10 -6.91 -27.83
N LEU A 699 -14.22 -6.58 -29.11
CA LEU A 699 -14.01 -5.21 -29.65
C LEU A 699 -15.34 -4.65 -30.17
N PRO A 700 -15.85 -3.51 -29.63
CA PRO A 700 -15.33 -2.75 -28.48
C PRO A 700 -15.51 -3.51 -27.14
N PRO A 701 -14.69 -3.20 -26.11
CA PRO A 701 -14.82 -3.84 -24.80
C PRO A 701 -16.17 -3.51 -24.15
N PRO A 702 -16.76 -4.44 -23.38
CA PRO A 702 -18.06 -4.21 -22.75
C PRO A 702 -17.91 -3.24 -21.57
N ASP A 703 -18.94 -2.41 -21.34
CA ASP A 703 -18.96 -1.52 -20.18
C ASP A 703 -18.83 -2.32 -18.87
N PRO A 704 -18.00 -1.89 -17.91
CA PRO A 704 -17.84 -2.59 -16.64
C PRO A 704 -19.14 -2.72 -15.85
N LEU A 705 -19.14 -3.59 -14.83
CA LEU A 705 -20.27 -3.71 -13.92
C LEU A 705 -20.49 -2.41 -13.16
N CYS A 706 -21.75 -2.02 -13.03
CA CYS A 706 -22.14 -0.80 -12.33
C CYS A 706 -23.18 -1.08 -11.24
N ALA A 707 -23.50 -0.05 -10.46
CA ALA A 707 -24.53 -0.14 -9.41
C ALA A 707 -25.91 -0.61 -9.94
N HIS A 708 -26.21 -0.35 -11.22
CA HIS A 708 -27.42 -0.86 -11.88
C HIS A 708 -27.40 -2.37 -12.09
N ASP A 709 -26.23 -2.94 -12.41
CA ASP A 709 -26.07 -4.40 -12.53
C ASP A 709 -26.21 -5.08 -11.15
N LEU A 710 -25.67 -4.46 -10.09
CA LEU A 710 -25.90 -4.88 -8.71
C LEU A 710 -27.39 -4.84 -8.35
N ALA A 711 -28.11 -3.79 -8.75
CA ALA A 711 -29.56 -3.66 -8.53
C ALA A 711 -30.34 -4.82 -9.16
N LYS A 712 -30.04 -5.15 -10.42
CA LYS A 712 -30.67 -6.26 -11.15
C LYS A 712 -30.37 -7.61 -10.50
N LEU A 713 -29.13 -7.81 -10.05
CA LEU A 713 -28.75 -9.03 -9.35
C LEU A 713 -29.51 -9.17 -8.03
N LEU A 714 -29.60 -8.10 -7.24
CA LEU A 714 -30.38 -8.10 -5.99
C LEU A 714 -31.87 -8.40 -6.24
N ALA A 715 -32.47 -7.90 -7.32
CA ALA A 715 -33.83 -8.27 -7.71
C ALA A 715 -33.97 -9.76 -8.05
N ALA A 716 -33.04 -10.32 -8.82
CA ALA A 716 -33.04 -11.74 -9.18
C ALA A 716 -32.82 -12.63 -7.94
N VAL A 717 -31.90 -12.26 -7.07
CA VAL A 717 -31.67 -12.97 -5.80
C VAL A 717 -32.91 -12.95 -4.91
N GLN A 718 -33.64 -11.82 -4.88
CA GLN A 718 -34.88 -11.71 -4.12
C GLN A 718 -36.00 -12.60 -4.71
N SER A 719 -36.08 -12.78 -6.03
CA SER A 719 -37.07 -13.66 -6.68
C SER A 719 -36.74 -15.15 -6.52
N MET A 720 -35.48 -15.50 -6.25
CA MET A 720 -35.04 -16.88 -6.04
C MET A 720 -35.51 -17.51 -4.72
N GLU A 721 -36.00 -16.70 -3.76
CA GLU A 721 -36.37 -17.15 -2.41
C GLU A 721 -35.25 -17.96 -1.72
N LEU A 722 -34.09 -17.34 -1.51
CA LEU A 722 -32.94 -17.98 -0.86
C LEU A 722 -32.90 -17.67 0.66
N PRO A 723 -33.52 -18.49 1.54
CA PRO A 723 -33.73 -18.16 2.94
C PRO A 723 -32.47 -18.22 3.81
N GLN A 724 -31.34 -18.69 3.29
CA GLN A 724 -30.08 -18.80 4.04
C GLN A 724 -28.96 -17.94 3.44
N LEU A 725 -29.23 -17.18 2.37
CA LEU A 725 -28.19 -16.40 1.69
C LEU A 725 -27.68 -15.29 2.60
N GLN A 726 -26.39 -15.32 2.90
CA GLN A 726 -25.68 -14.38 3.75
C GLN A 726 -24.68 -13.52 2.99
N VAL A 727 -24.10 -14.05 1.90
CA VAL A 727 -23.08 -13.36 1.12
C VAL A 727 -23.40 -13.36 -0.36
N LEU A 728 -23.28 -12.19 -0.97
CA LEU A 728 -23.30 -11.99 -2.41
C LEU A 728 -21.92 -11.51 -2.84
N ARG A 729 -21.30 -12.22 -3.76
CA ARG A 729 -19.98 -11.88 -4.28
C ARG A 729 -20.09 -11.49 -5.74
N LEU A 730 -19.55 -10.33 -6.10
CA LEU A 730 -19.34 -9.89 -7.46
C LEU A 730 -17.86 -9.62 -7.67
N LYS A 731 -17.32 -10.07 -8.79
CA LYS A 731 -15.97 -9.76 -9.23
C LYS A 731 -16.02 -9.17 -10.63
N ASP A 732 -15.37 -8.03 -10.85
CA ASP A 732 -15.24 -7.39 -12.16
C ASP A 732 -13.77 -7.01 -12.41
N SER A 733 -13.14 -7.67 -13.36
CA SER A 733 -11.72 -7.44 -13.68
C SER A 733 -11.43 -6.02 -14.20
N ALA A 734 -12.41 -5.33 -14.79
CA ALA A 734 -12.25 -4.04 -15.47
C ALA A 734 -13.05 -2.89 -14.83
N GLY A 735 -13.68 -3.12 -13.68
CA GLY A 735 -14.58 -2.16 -13.04
C GLY A 735 -13.90 -1.04 -12.25
N LYS A 736 -14.73 -0.23 -11.59
CA LYS A 736 -14.31 0.71 -10.53
C LYS A 736 -14.85 0.28 -9.17
N PRO A 737 -14.13 0.55 -8.07
CA PRO A 737 -14.63 0.30 -6.72
C PRO A 737 -15.93 1.07 -6.46
N LEU A 738 -16.80 0.50 -5.64
CA LEU A 738 -17.99 1.20 -5.17
C LEU A 738 -17.59 2.28 -4.13
N PRO A 739 -18.43 3.29 -3.88
CA PRO A 739 -18.19 4.24 -2.79
C PRO A 739 -18.17 3.53 -1.42
N ALA A 740 -17.34 4.01 -0.50
CA ALA A 740 -17.19 3.45 0.85
C ALA A 740 -18.52 3.34 1.64
N GLU A 741 -19.49 4.20 1.34
CA GLU A 741 -20.87 4.04 1.81
C GLU A 741 -21.83 4.33 0.64
N PHE A 742 -22.82 3.46 0.43
CA PHE A 742 -23.91 3.73 -0.51
C PHE A 742 -25.27 3.25 0.00
N ASN A 743 -26.30 4.01 -0.36
CA ASN A 743 -27.67 3.78 0.10
C ASN A 743 -28.37 2.74 -0.78
N LEU A 744 -28.86 1.66 -0.16
CA LEU A 744 -29.62 0.61 -0.85
C LEU A 744 -31.12 0.93 -0.95
N ALA A 745 -31.59 2.07 -0.41
CA ALA A 745 -33.02 2.43 -0.39
C ALA A 745 -33.65 2.66 -1.77
N ASN A 746 -32.85 2.94 -2.80
CA ASN A 746 -33.33 3.06 -4.19
C ASN A 746 -33.20 1.74 -4.98
N LEU A 747 -32.77 0.66 -4.31
CA LEU A 747 -32.61 -0.66 -4.90
C LEU A 747 -33.82 -1.54 -4.56
N PRO A 748 -34.01 -2.65 -5.30
CA PRO A 748 -34.98 -3.69 -4.94
C PRO A 748 -34.80 -4.17 -3.49
N PRO A 749 -35.85 -4.76 -2.88
CA PRO A 749 -35.76 -5.28 -1.51
C PRO A 749 -34.57 -6.22 -1.35
N VAL A 750 -33.68 -5.86 -0.44
CA VAL A 750 -32.51 -6.68 -0.10
C VAL A 750 -32.96 -7.82 0.80
N PRO A 751 -32.58 -9.09 0.53
CA PRO A 751 -32.94 -10.21 1.39
C PRO A 751 -32.57 -9.92 2.84
N SER A 752 -33.46 -10.22 3.78
CA SER A 752 -33.25 -9.92 5.21
C SER A 752 -32.06 -10.68 5.81
N THR A 753 -31.70 -11.82 5.22
CA THR A 753 -30.59 -12.68 5.64
C THR A 753 -29.25 -12.27 5.05
N LEU A 754 -29.23 -11.43 4.00
CA LEU A 754 -28.00 -10.98 3.37
C LEU A 754 -27.25 -10.06 4.34
N GLN A 755 -26.00 -10.38 4.63
CA GLN A 755 -25.17 -9.64 5.60
C GLN A 755 -24.03 -8.90 4.90
N TYR A 756 -23.47 -9.47 3.83
CA TYR A 756 -22.30 -8.93 3.17
C TYR A 756 -22.44 -8.93 1.65
N ILE A 757 -21.84 -7.91 1.04
CA ILE A 757 -21.56 -7.85 -0.39
C ILE A 757 -20.05 -7.75 -0.56
N ARG A 758 -19.45 -8.70 -1.27
CA ARG A 758 -18.05 -8.63 -1.69
C ARG A 758 -18.01 -8.13 -3.13
N TRP A 759 -17.28 -7.05 -3.39
CA TRP A 759 -17.14 -6.40 -4.69
C TRP A 759 -15.66 -6.32 -5.03
N ASP A 760 -15.15 -7.34 -5.72
CA ASP A 760 -13.73 -7.45 -6.08
C ASP A 760 -13.49 -6.83 -7.45
N VAL A 761 -12.81 -5.69 -7.51
CA VAL A 761 -12.68 -4.92 -8.75
C VAL A 761 -11.31 -4.34 -8.96
N GLY A 762 -10.76 -4.48 -10.18
CA GLY A 762 -9.45 -3.93 -10.54
C GLY A 762 -8.33 -4.39 -9.59
N GLY A 763 -8.34 -5.66 -9.19
CA GLY A 763 -7.41 -6.21 -8.20
C GLY A 763 -7.65 -5.78 -6.74
N THR A 764 -8.59 -4.86 -6.48
CA THR A 764 -8.93 -4.39 -5.14
C THR A 764 -10.10 -5.21 -4.58
N ARG A 765 -9.88 -5.83 -3.40
CA ARG A 765 -10.92 -6.54 -2.67
C ARG A 765 -11.67 -5.57 -1.76
N GLN A 766 -12.96 -5.36 -2.00
CA GLN A 766 -13.81 -4.56 -1.13
C GLN A 766 -14.92 -5.39 -0.51
N LEU A 767 -15.09 -5.24 0.80
CA LEU A 767 -16.12 -5.92 1.56
C LEU A 767 -17.07 -4.88 2.16
N TYR A 768 -18.36 -5.08 1.95
CA TYR A 768 -19.40 -4.18 2.44
C TYR A 768 -20.32 -4.92 3.40
N ARG A 769 -20.50 -4.37 4.60
CA ARG A 769 -21.49 -4.83 5.59
C ARG A 769 -22.83 -4.13 5.35
N ILE A 770 -23.91 -4.92 5.35
CA ILE A 770 -25.27 -4.39 5.21
C ILE A 770 -25.78 -3.97 6.59
N GLU A 771 -25.98 -2.66 6.76
CA GLU A 771 -26.56 -2.09 7.97
C GLU A 771 -28.02 -1.70 7.75
N ARG A 772 -28.88 -2.10 8.67
CA ARG A 772 -30.32 -1.86 8.64
C ARG A 772 -30.71 -0.99 9.84
N SER A 773 -31.17 0.24 9.59
CA SER A 773 -31.63 1.17 10.62
C SER A 773 -33.01 1.72 10.25
N GLY A 774 -34.05 1.17 10.89
CA GLY A 774 -35.45 1.52 10.59
C GLY A 774 -35.83 1.16 9.15
N LYS A 775 -36.21 2.17 8.34
CA LYS A 775 -36.52 2.02 6.91
C LYS A 775 -35.30 2.17 5.99
N LYS A 776 -34.12 2.49 6.53
CA LYS A 776 -32.90 2.73 5.75
C LYS A 776 -32.04 1.48 5.78
N THR A 777 -31.62 1.03 4.59
CA THR A 777 -30.62 -0.03 4.42
C THR A 777 -29.43 0.58 3.69
N ILE A 778 -28.23 0.48 4.28
CA ILE A 778 -26.99 0.98 3.69
C ILE A 778 -25.95 -0.15 3.61
N ALA A 779 -25.03 -0.02 2.66
CA ALA A 779 -23.83 -0.85 2.59
C ALA A 779 -22.64 0.03 3.00
N VAL A 780 -21.85 -0.44 3.98
CA VAL A 780 -20.69 0.27 4.52
C VAL A 780 -19.45 -0.60 4.32
N GLU A 781 -18.42 -0.05 3.69
CA GLU A 781 -17.13 -0.71 3.51
C GLU A 781 -16.51 -1.03 4.87
N CYS A 782 -16.02 -2.26 5.03
CA CYS A 782 -15.41 -2.71 6.27
C CYS A 782 -14.16 -3.56 5.99
N GLU A 783 -13.21 -3.51 6.93
CA GLU A 783 -12.07 -4.41 6.87
C GLU A 783 -12.50 -5.86 7.14
N PRO A 784 -11.83 -6.86 6.56
CA PRO A 784 -12.03 -8.26 6.93
C PRO A 784 -11.67 -8.45 8.41
N LEU A 785 -12.54 -9.11 9.18
CA LEU A 785 -12.25 -9.40 10.59
C LEU A 785 -11.02 -10.33 10.70
N PRO A 786 -9.97 -9.99 11.47
CA PRO A 786 -8.83 -10.87 11.68
C PRO A 786 -9.22 -12.06 12.58
N VAL A 787 -9.00 -13.29 12.13
CA VAL A 787 -9.10 -14.49 12.98
C VAL A 787 -7.75 -15.22 13.03
N ARG A 788 -7.38 -15.65 14.24
CA ARG A 788 -6.11 -16.28 14.63
C ARG A 788 -5.53 -17.24 13.58
N GLY A 789 -4.45 -16.83 12.93
CA GLY A 789 -3.36 -17.72 12.49
C GLY A 789 -3.56 -18.54 11.21
N ARG A 790 -4.39 -18.11 10.25
CA ARG A 790 -4.39 -18.66 8.88
C ARG A 790 -4.28 -17.54 7.86
N GLU A 791 -3.42 -17.70 6.87
CA GLU A 791 -3.42 -16.79 5.73
C GLU A 791 -4.52 -17.15 4.72
N TRP A 792 -4.99 -16.12 4.03
CA TRP A 792 -6.28 -16.07 3.38
C TRP A 792 -6.14 -16.37 1.88
N THR A 793 -6.61 -17.53 1.42
CA THR A 793 -6.92 -17.75 -0.01
C THR A 793 -8.33 -17.22 -0.33
N ASP A 794 -8.66 -17.06 -1.61
CA ASP A 794 -9.94 -16.51 -2.13
C ASP A 794 -11.22 -17.11 -1.49
N GLU A 795 -11.11 -18.28 -0.85
CA GLU A 795 -12.19 -19.12 -0.31
C GLU A 795 -12.42 -19.00 1.22
N SER A 796 -11.52 -18.35 1.98
CA SER A 796 -11.41 -18.56 3.43
C SER A 796 -12.27 -17.70 4.37
N VAL A 797 -12.71 -16.49 3.96
CA VAL A 797 -13.64 -15.65 4.75
C VAL A 797 -14.95 -16.40 5.02
N LEU A 798 -15.35 -17.24 4.07
CA LEU A 798 -16.65 -17.86 3.99
C LEU A 798 -16.68 -19.26 4.61
N ASP A 799 -15.60 -20.03 4.52
CA ASP A 799 -15.46 -21.29 5.27
C ASP A 799 -15.56 -21.08 6.79
N HIS A 800 -15.08 -19.93 7.31
CA HIS A 800 -15.27 -19.59 8.71
C HIS A 800 -16.76 -19.37 9.05
N MET A 801 -17.50 -18.60 8.23
CA MET A 801 -18.94 -18.40 8.40
C MET A 801 -19.79 -19.65 8.16
N LEU A 802 -19.24 -20.66 7.45
CA LEU A 802 -19.86 -21.97 7.23
C LEU A 802 -19.57 -22.97 8.37
N SER A 803 -18.52 -22.74 9.16
CA SER A 803 -18.12 -23.54 10.32
C SER A 803 -18.79 -23.11 11.63
N THR A 804 -19.24 -21.85 11.70
CA THR A 804 -20.21 -21.33 12.67
C THR A 804 -21.64 -21.49 12.14
#